data_AF-A0A8H4REG5-F1
#
_entry.id   AF-A0A8H4REG5-F1
#
_cell.length_a   1.000
_cell.length_b   1.000
_cell.length_c   1.000
_cell.angle_alpha   90.00
_cell.angle_beta   90.00
_cell.angle_gamma   90.00
#
_symmetry.space_group_name_H-M   'P 1'
#
loop_
_entity.id
_entity.type
_entity.pdbx_description
1 polymer ?
#
loop_
_entity_poly.entity_id
_entity_poly.type
_entity_poly.pdbx_seq_one_letter_code
_entity_poly.pdbx_strand_id
1 'polypeptide(L)'
;MYPAISVDPIGGKERDKARGPSRLDASPAWAGSEWQTANIDRFRSVDNRFRSIVEMGSSLGDETLRTPTPSQSRCRAPEPEDRVISVLFMHLHSPGTPKELSSKTPTLFTPLQIRKVTLRNRIIVSPMCQYSTAPSGPEIGALTDWHVATLGHYAIKGAALVFVEATGVQPNGRISPNCPGLWGDAQIEGLKRVADFVRSQGALVGIQLAHAGRKSSTAAPWVSTVLGRKSKRANKDIGGWPDDVKGPSGGVSQVWDGFFDSEQNRFWPPKALTTQEIKEVVQDFAKAAERSVKAGVDVIEIHAAHGYLLHQFLSPISNRRTDEYGSSFENRTRLLFEVIKAIRNVIPASTPLFLRISSTDFMEDTDLGKELGSWDVESTIEVAKQLPALGVDLLDVSSGGNHPHQRIDGPNTKNYHVKIADRIRNAVHADNLKLLIGTVGLITEAEQARDIVEQAGTVVPLENGIHEEAEAAKEMTDAKDGKQPMADVILVARQFLREPEWVLKVAWKLGVDVWWPNQFMTVATQLQFPSYPAFAKLRLLRPRLLGGWLPSYQGMHYHMTRYIARLTAPLLFLFASLTLVLSSTQVGLAAQPGASGDGKGPQDRWQVFSNASLWFSVAVIVGILALAGLMVLGSIAFLVNRTIVNTKAHRPGYGKRRRWTWRVDEKSRE
;
A
#
# COMPACT_ATOMS: atom_id res chain seq x y z
N MET A 1 -29.73 0.05 -23.22
CA MET A 1 -30.62 1.23 -23.11
C MET A 1 -30.09 2.16 -22.03
N TYR A 2 -29.36 3.18 -22.44
CA TYR A 2 -29.25 4.50 -21.80
C TYR A 2 -29.21 5.47 -23.00
N PRO A 3 -30.07 6.50 -23.05
CA PRO A 3 -30.25 7.26 -24.29
C PRO A 3 -29.14 8.30 -24.47
N ALA A 4 -28.67 8.36 -25.71
CA ALA A 4 -27.84 9.42 -26.24
C ALA A 4 -28.70 10.64 -26.60
N ILE A 5 -28.18 11.85 -26.36
CA ILE A 5 -28.61 13.12 -26.97
C ILE A 5 -27.30 13.91 -27.21
N SER A 6 -26.65 13.69 -28.36
CA SER A 6 -26.63 14.56 -29.55
C SER A 6 -26.21 16.01 -29.27
N VAL A 7 -24.99 16.32 -29.72
CA VAL A 7 -24.40 17.65 -29.82
C VAL A 7 -24.54 18.07 -31.27
N ASP A 8 -25.02 19.29 -31.55
CA ASP A 8 -24.80 19.93 -32.84
C ASP A 8 -24.28 21.37 -32.67
N PRO A 9 -23.42 21.87 -33.58
CA PRO A 9 -22.65 23.10 -33.40
C PRO A 9 -23.15 24.24 -34.30
N ILE A 10 -23.24 25.47 -33.78
CA ILE A 10 -23.27 26.67 -34.62
C ILE A 10 -22.50 27.81 -33.93
N GLY A 11 -21.51 28.36 -34.61
CA GLY A 11 -20.81 29.59 -34.23
C GLY A 11 -21.50 30.86 -34.72
N GLY A 12 -21.25 31.99 -34.06
CA GLY A 12 -21.73 33.29 -34.50
C GLY A 12 -21.47 34.42 -33.51
N LYS A 13 -20.66 35.38 -33.95
CA LYS A 13 -20.10 36.58 -33.31
C LYS A 13 -21.07 37.61 -32.67
N GLU A 14 -20.45 38.39 -31.76
CA GLU A 14 -20.54 39.86 -31.49
C GLU A 14 -21.43 40.47 -30.36
N ARG A 15 -20.70 41.11 -29.41
CA ARG A 15 -20.80 42.46 -28.79
C ARG A 15 -21.90 42.89 -27.79
N ASP A 16 -21.36 43.41 -26.68
CA ASP A 16 -21.63 44.69 -25.98
C ASP A 16 -22.70 44.85 -24.87
N LYS A 17 -22.15 45.27 -23.70
CA LYS A 17 -22.56 46.35 -22.77
C LYS A 17 -23.58 46.09 -21.63
N ALA A 18 -22.99 46.08 -20.42
CA ALA A 18 -23.25 46.95 -19.25
C ALA A 18 -24.65 47.06 -18.61
N ARG A 19 -24.74 46.73 -17.31
CA ARG A 19 -25.04 47.63 -16.16
C ARG A 19 -25.18 46.83 -14.84
N GLY A 20 -24.73 47.42 -13.72
CA GLY A 20 -24.72 46.84 -12.38
C GLY A 20 -26.05 46.97 -11.61
N PRO A 21 -26.02 47.10 -10.26
CA PRO A 21 -26.31 45.98 -9.36
C PRO A 21 -27.58 46.19 -8.50
N SER A 22 -28.17 45.11 -8.01
CA SER A 22 -29.17 45.19 -6.92
C SER A 22 -29.03 43.99 -5.97
N ARG A 23 -28.70 44.31 -4.70
CA ARG A 23 -28.99 43.49 -3.52
C ARG A 23 -30.51 43.33 -3.40
N LEU A 24 -30.95 42.16 -2.94
CA LEU A 24 -32.03 41.98 -1.96
C LEU A 24 -32.04 40.53 -1.48
N ASP A 25 -32.03 40.38 -0.15
CA ASP A 25 -32.26 39.15 0.59
C ASP A 25 -33.68 38.60 0.36
N ALA A 26 -33.82 37.28 0.27
CA ALA A 26 -34.85 36.45 0.93
C ALA A 26 -34.96 35.07 0.26
N SER A 27 -34.68 34.01 1.03
CA SER A 27 -35.34 32.69 0.87
C SER A 27 -36.69 32.71 1.63
N PRO A 28 -37.62 31.72 1.54
CA PRO A 28 -37.47 30.36 1.01
C PRO A 28 -38.69 29.80 0.23
N ALA A 29 -38.53 28.57 -0.27
CA ALA A 29 -39.51 27.45 -0.28
C ALA A 29 -39.66 26.75 -1.64
N TRP A 30 -39.07 25.55 -1.76
CA TRP A 30 -39.64 24.43 -2.53
C TRP A 30 -39.37 23.14 -1.74
N ALA A 31 -40.45 22.45 -1.41
CA ALA A 31 -40.47 21.15 -0.74
C ALA A 31 -41.23 20.14 -1.62
N GLY A 32 -40.80 18.87 -1.53
CA GLY A 32 -41.48 17.69 -2.06
C GLY A 32 -40.46 16.59 -2.43
N SER A 33 -39.95 15.78 -1.48
CA SER A 33 -40.53 14.56 -0.87
C SER A 33 -40.41 13.34 -1.80
N GLU A 34 -39.70 12.26 -1.46
CA GLU A 34 -40.21 11.19 -0.57
C GLU A 34 -39.14 10.25 0.07
N TRP A 35 -37.86 10.62 0.09
CA TRP A 35 -36.79 9.73 0.64
C TRP A 35 -36.26 10.10 2.03
N GLN A 36 -36.79 11.14 2.69
CA GLN A 36 -36.24 11.66 3.97
C GLN A 36 -37.11 11.43 5.21
N THR A 37 -38.33 10.91 5.09
CA THR A 37 -39.26 10.80 6.23
C THR A 37 -39.05 9.56 7.11
N ALA A 38 -38.39 8.50 6.61
CA ALA A 38 -38.24 7.25 7.37
C ALA A 38 -37.08 7.25 8.40
N ASN A 39 -36.13 8.20 8.34
CA ASN A 39 -34.96 8.23 9.23
C ASN A 39 -35.06 9.27 10.37
N ILE A 40 -36.03 10.19 10.33
CA ILE A 40 -36.21 11.23 11.37
C ILE A 40 -36.96 10.68 12.60
N ASP A 41 -37.90 9.74 12.43
CA ASP A 41 -38.64 9.17 13.55
C ASP A 41 -37.80 8.24 14.44
N ARG A 42 -36.73 7.65 13.88
CA ARG A 42 -35.80 6.81 14.65
C ARG A 42 -34.91 7.65 15.58
N PHE A 43 -34.55 8.87 15.17
CA PHE A 43 -33.76 9.80 15.99
C PHE A 43 -34.59 10.48 17.11
N ARG A 44 -35.88 10.74 16.88
CA ARG A 44 -36.77 11.30 17.94
C ARG A 44 -37.05 10.32 19.09
N SER A 45 -37.00 9.00 18.84
CA SER A 45 -37.21 8.00 19.89
C SER A 45 -36.04 7.85 20.88
N VAL A 46 -34.84 8.26 20.48
CA VAL A 46 -33.63 8.22 21.33
C VAL A 46 -33.57 9.45 22.24
N ASP A 47 -34.01 10.60 21.74
CA ASP A 47 -34.02 11.87 22.48
C ASP A 47 -35.10 11.91 23.59
N ASN A 48 -36.24 11.24 23.37
CA ASN A 48 -37.29 11.12 24.38
C ASN A 48 -36.94 10.18 25.57
N ARG A 49 -36.02 9.22 25.39
CA ARG A 49 -35.51 8.40 26.51
C ARG A 49 -34.48 9.16 27.36
N PHE A 50 -33.78 10.13 26.78
CA PHE A 50 -32.85 10.97 27.53
C PHE A 50 -33.59 12.02 28.37
N ARG A 51 -34.73 12.55 27.89
CA ARG A 51 -35.56 13.49 28.68
C ARG A 51 -36.30 12.84 29.84
N SER A 52 -36.77 11.59 29.73
CA SER A 52 -37.47 10.93 30.85
C SER A 52 -36.55 10.60 32.03
N ILE A 53 -35.24 10.47 31.80
CA ILE A 53 -34.24 10.25 32.85
C ILE A 53 -33.93 11.57 33.59
N VAL A 54 -34.02 12.71 32.90
CA VAL A 54 -33.78 14.04 33.48
C VAL A 54 -35.01 14.55 34.24
N GLU A 55 -36.23 14.21 33.82
CA GLU A 55 -37.47 14.65 34.49
C GLU A 55 -37.83 13.83 35.75
N MET A 56 -37.39 12.57 35.88
CA MET A 56 -37.55 11.79 37.12
C MET A 56 -36.73 12.32 38.31
N GLY A 57 -35.80 13.25 38.09
CA GLY A 57 -34.99 13.87 39.14
C GLY A 57 -35.59 15.11 39.81
N SER A 58 -36.81 15.51 39.45
CA SER A 58 -37.35 16.85 39.78
C SER A 58 -38.61 16.89 40.66
N SER A 59 -39.06 15.77 41.26
CA SER A 59 -40.33 15.72 42.02
C SER A 59 -40.28 15.09 43.43
N LEU A 60 -39.14 15.09 44.11
CA LEU A 60 -39.13 14.81 45.56
C LEU A 60 -38.58 16.02 46.31
N GLY A 61 -39.52 16.83 46.79
CA GLY A 61 -39.28 18.01 47.62
C GLY A 61 -38.98 17.66 49.08
N ASP A 62 -38.09 18.47 49.63
CA ASP A 62 -38.08 19.04 50.98
C ASP A 62 -38.51 18.16 52.17
N GLU A 63 -37.57 17.37 52.70
CA GLU A 63 -37.57 16.99 54.11
C GLU A 63 -36.17 17.17 54.71
N THR A 64 -35.99 18.28 55.43
CA THR A 64 -34.98 18.54 56.47
C THR A 64 -33.50 18.31 56.11
N LEU A 65 -32.81 19.43 55.87
CA LEU A 65 -31.35 19.56 55.89
C LEU A 65 -30.74 19.02 57.20
N ARG A 66 -30.40 17.74 57.23
CA ARG A 66 -29.22 17.24 57.97
C ARG A 66 -28.07 17.20 56.98
N THR A 67 -27.05 18.01 57.22
CA THR A 67 -25.78 17.97 56.49
C THR A 67 -25.25 16.53 56.51
N PRO A 68 -25.12 15.84 55.36
CA PRO A 68 -24.39 14.59 55.31
C PRO A 68 -22.93 14.94 55.49
N THR A 69 -22.32 14.46 56.58
CA THR A 69 -20.86 14.36 56.68
C THR A 69 -20.33 13.72 55.40
N PRO A 70 -19.24 14.23 54.80
CA PRO A 70 -18.70 13.66 53.58
C PRO A 70 -18.27 12.22 53.88
N SER A 71 -19.07 11.24 53.45
CA SER A 71 -18.58 9.89 53.36
C SER A 71 -17.52 9.93 52.26
N GLN A 72 -16.28 9.74 52.68
CA GLN A 72 -15.18 9.47 51.78
C GLN A 72 -15.56 8.24 50.96
N SER A 73 -16.19 8.42 49.80
CA SER A 73 -16.05 7.45 48.72
C SER A 73 -14.58 7.55 48.30
N ARG A 74 -13.72 6.85 49.04
CA ARG A 74 -12.35 6.58 48.60
C ARG A 74 -12.51 6.04 47.19
N CYS A 75 -12.03 6.78 46.19
CA CYS A 75 -11.58 6.15 44.97
C CYS A 75 -10.66 5.03 45.44
N ARG A 76 -11.13 3.78 45.39
CA ARG A 76 -10.32 2.64 45.79
C ARG A 76 -9.08 2.73 44.90
N ALA A 77 -7.90 2.71 45.51
CA ALA A 77 -6.71 2.46 44.75
C ALA A 77 -6.96 1.15 43.97
N PRO A 78 -6.70 1.10 42.66
CA PRO A 78 -6.98 -0.08 41.87
C PRO A 78 -6.34 -1.29 42.56
N GLU A 79 -7.15 -2.34 42.73
CA GLU A 79 -6.69 -3.61 43.29
C GLU A 79 -5.47 -4.08 42.46
N PRO A 80 -4.55 -4.87 43.03
CA PRO A 80 -3.36 -5.33 42.31
C PRO A 80 -3.70 -5.95 40.94
N GLU A 81 -4.82 -6.66 40.86
CA GLU A 81 -5.35 -7.27 39.64
C GLU A 81 -5.81 -6.22 38.62
N ASP A 82 -6.48 -5.14 39.05
CA ASP A 82 -6.90 -4.03 38.17
C ASP A 82 -5.71 -3.23 37.63
N ARG A 83 -4.63 -3.12 38.42
CA ARG A 83 -3.36 -2.55 37.92
C ARG A 83 -2.73 -3.44 36.86
N VAL A 84 -2.71 -4.75 37.08
CA VAL A 84 -2.21 -5.72 36.08
C VAL A 84 -3.06 -5.67 34.80
N ILE A 85 -4.40 -5.59 34.93
CA ILE A 85 -5.34 -5.46 33.82
C ILE A 85 -5.14 -4.14 33.06
N SER A 86 -4.88 -3.02 33.75
CA SER A 86 -4.62 -1.73 33.09
C SER A 86 -3.37 -1.76 32.20
N VAL A 87 -2.36 -2.55 32.57
CA VAL A 87 -1.11 -2.71 31.82
C VAL A 87 -1.27 -3.66 30.62
N LEU A 88 -2.22 -4.61 30.68
CA LEU A 88 -2.55 -5.54 29.60
C LEU A 88 -3.18 -4.86 28.36
N PHE A 89 -3.77 -3.67 28.52
CA PHE A 89 -4.33 -2.89 27.41
C PHE A 89 -3.29 -2.05 26.64
N MET A 90 -2.08 -1.91 27.18
CA MET A 90 -0.97 -1.23 26.52
C MET A 90 -0.04 -2.25 25.86
N HIS A 91 0.58 -1.89 24.73
CA HIS A 91 1.66 -2.70 24.17
C HIS A 91 2.86 -2.63 25.12
N LEU A 92 2.98 -3.60 26.03
CA LEU A 92 4.18 -3.79 26.86
C LEU A 92 5.45 -3.91 26.00
N HIS A 93 5.29 -4.53 24.82
CA HIS A 93 6.33 -4.67 23.81
C HIS A 93 5.77 -4.28 22.45
N SER A 94 6.56 -3.52 21.70
CA SER A 94 6.16 -3.02 20.39
C SER A 94 6.09 -4.16 19.36
N PRO A 95 5.07 -4.24 18.50
CA PRO A 95 4.95 -5.28 17.48
C PRO A 95 6.20 -5.46 16.59
N GLY A 96 6.49 -6.66 16.09
CA GLY A 96 7.68 -6.92 15.26
C GLY A 96 9.03 -6.91 15.99
N THR A 97 9.03 -6.67 17.31
CA THR A 97 10.20 -6.88 18.17
C THR A 97 10.33 -8.37 18.49
N PRO A 98 11.50 -9.00 18.39
CA PRO A 98 11.68 -10.38 18.84
C PRO A 98 11.34 -10.56 20.32
N LYS A 99 10.74 -11.69 20.67
CA LYS A 99 10.46 -12.00 22.10
C LYS A 99 11.73 -12.32 22.87
N GLU A 100 12.67 -13.01 22.23
CA GLU A 100 13.97 -13.35 22.77
C GLU A 100 15.05 -13.11 21.72
N LEU A 101 16.16 -12.49 22.13
CA LEU A 101 17.35 -12.37 21.31
C LEU A 101 18.30 -13.52 21.65
N SER A 102 18.79 -14.20 20.62
CA SER A 102 19.78 -15.27 20.74
C SER A 102 20.81 -15.17 19.64
N SER A 103 21.87 -15.98 19.70
CA SER A 103 22.85 -16.11 18.60
C SER A 103 22.25 -16.64 17.29
N LYS A 104 21.02 -17.16 17.33
CA LYS A 104 20.25 -17.62 16.16
C LYS A 104 19.28 -16.57 15.63
N THR A 105 19.10 -15.44 16.32
CA THR A 105 18.22 -14.38 15.84
C THR A 105 18.87 -13.71 14.63
N PRO A 106 18.25 -13.74 13.44
CA PRO A 106 18.81 -13.11 12.25
C PRO A 106 19.11 -11.64 12.51
N THR A 107 20.23 -11.13 11.96
CA THR A 107 20.62 -9.73 12.14
C THR A 107 19.50 -8.76 11.73
N LEU A 108 18.68 -9.14 10.73
CA LEU A 108 17.49 -8.42 10.29
C LEU A 108 16.52 -8.08 11.43
N PHE A 109 16.43 -8.90 12.47
CA PHE A 109 15.57 -8.71 13.63
C PHE A 109 16.32 -8.25 14.89
N THR A 110 17.61 -7.97 14.79
CA THR A 110 18.36 -7.39 15.91
C THR A 110 18.18 -5.87 15.94
N PRO A 111 18.14 -5.25 17.14
CA PRO A 111 17.99 -3.82 17.25
C PRO A 111 19.22 -3.07 16.70
N LEU A 112 19.01 -1.90 16.12
CA LEU A 112 20.07 -1.00 15.65
C LEU A 112 19.89 0.38 16.27
N GLN A 113 20.83 0.78 17.13
CA GLN A 113 20.86 2.11 17.73
C GLN A 113 21.44 3.12 16.74
N ILE A 114 20.73 4.23 16.52
CA ILE A 114 21.19 5.37 15.74
C ILE A 114 20.96 6.64 16.57
N ARG A 115 22.03 7.24 17.07
CA ARG A 115 21.95 8.35 18.05
C ARG A 115 21.04 7.97 19.23
N LYS A 116 19.94 8.70 19.45
CA LYS A 116 19.00 8.44 20.57
C LYS A 116 17.92 7.41 20.22
N VAL A 117 17.68 7.11 18.94
CA VAL A 117 16.60 6.19 18.53
C VAL A 117 17.13 4.78 18.34
N THR A 118 16.28 3.80 18.63
CA THR A 118 16.58 2.38 18.41
C THR A 118 15.60 1.82 17.39
N LEU A 119 16.11 1.34 16.26
CA LEU A 119 15.31 0.51 15.38
C LEU A 119 15.13 -0.86 16.06
N ARG A 120 13.88 -1.30 16.28
CA ARG A 120 13.57 -2.61 16.89
C ARG A 120 13.95 -3.82 16.01
N ASN A 121 14.05 -3.59 14.71
CA ASN A 121 14.51 -4.50 13.67
C ASN A 121 15.05 -3.64 12.51
N ARG A 122 15.65 -4.25 11.49
CA ARG A 122 16.34 -3.52 10.40
C ARG A 122 15.47 -3.30 9.17
N ILE A 123 14.14 -3.34 9.35
CA ILE A 123 13.14 -3.20 8.28
C ILE A 123 12.47 -1.83 8.36
N ILE A 124 12.70 -1.02 7.32
CA ILE A 124 12.21 0.35 7.21
C ILE A 124 11.21 0.44 6.06
N VAL A 125 10.10 1.14 6.26
CA VAL A 125 9.17 1.48 5.16
C VAL A 125 9.73 2.69 4.42
N SER A 126 10.05 2.51 3.14
CA SER A 126 10.60 3.58 2.29
C SER A 126 9.56 4.70 2.07
N PRO A 127 9.98 5.97 1.89
CA PRO A 127 9.07 7.06 1.55
C PRO A 127 8.38 6.80 0.21
N MET A 128 7.04 6.75 0.21
CA MET A 128 6.21 6.45 -0.95
C MET A 128 5.13 7.50 -1.12
N CYS A 129 5.16 8.26 -2.21
CA CYS A 129 4.17 9.31 -2.46
C CYS A 129 2.75 8.75 -2.55
N GLN A 130 1.85 9.25 -1.70
CA GLN A 130 0.43 8.91 -1.64
C GLN A 130 -0.43 9.90 -2.41
N TYR A 131 0.08 11.10 -2.68
CA TYR A 131 -0.63 12.16 -3.43
C TYR A 131 -2.03 12.43 -2.87
N SER A 132 -2.16 12.49 -1.54
CA SER A 132 -3.44 12.49 -0.82
C SER A 132 -3.63 13.70 0.11
N THR A 133 -2.98 14.83 -0.20
CA THR A 133 -3.21 16.11 0.46
C THR A 133 -4.19 17.00 -0.31
N ALA A 134 -4.73 18.01 0.36
CA ALA A 134 -5.58 19.00 -0.27
C ALA A 134 -4.79 19.76 -1.37
N PRO A 135 -5.32 19.85 -2.60
CA PRO A 135 -4.62 20.51 -3.70
C PRO A 135 -4.63 22.05 -3.59
N SER A 136 -5.54 22.60 -2.77
CA SER A 136 -5.71 24.04 -2.55
C SER A 136 -6.41 24.29 -1.20
N GLY A 137 -6.54 25.57 -0.81
CA GLY A 137 -7.22 25.96 0.43
C GLY A 137 -6.29 25.96 1.66
N PRO A 138 -6.85 26.15 2.87
CA PRO A 138 -6.07 26.31 4.09
C PRO A 138 -5.28 25.04 4.48
N GLU A 139 -5.81 23.86 4.15
CA GLU A 139 -5.20 22.56 4.43
C GLU A 139 -4.16 22.11 3.39
N ILE A 140 -3.74 23.02 2.48
CA ILE A 140 -2.83 22.68 1.40
C ILE A 140 -1.51 22.11 1.91
N GLY A 141 -1.14 20.94 1.38
CA GLY A 141 0.08 20.24 1.78
C GLY A 141 0.04 19.58 3.17
N ALA A 142 -1.01 19.80 3.98
CA ALA A 142 -1.15 19.13 5.26
C ALA A 142 -1.46 17.63 5.09
N LEU A 143 -0.92 16.80 6.00
CA LEU A 143 -1.24 15.38 6.01
C LEU A 143 -2.70 15.17 6.45
N THR A 144 -3.37 14.27 5.76
CA THR A 144 -4.78 13.90 5.98
C THR A 144 -4.91 12.55 6.68
N ASP A 145 -6.13 12.18 7.07
CA ASP A 145 -6.46 10.87 7.69
C ASP A 145 -6.05 9.66 6.83
N TRP A 146 -5.89 9.85 5.51
CA TRP A 146 -5.28 8.84 4.63
C TRP A 146 -3.89 8.40 5.10
N HIS A 147 -3.07 9.36 5.53
CA HIS A 147 -1.70 9.11 5.99
C HIS A 147 -1.70 8.43 7.35
N VAL A 148 -2.62 8.81 8.24
CA VAL A 148 -2.81 8.15 9.55
C VAL A 148 -3.18 6.68 9.33
N ALA A 149 -4.17 6.41 8.47
CA ALA A 149 -4.60 5.04 8.17
C ALA A 149 -3.47 4.22 7.52
N THR A 150 -2.80 4.76 6.50
CA THR A 150 -1.82 4.03 5.69
C THR A 150 -0.52 3.78 6.46
N LEU A 151 0.10 4.83 7.00
CA LEU A 151 1.37 4.72 7.72
C LEU A 151 1.18 4.03 9.08
N GLY A 152 0.02 4.26 9.70
CA GLY A 152 -0.41 3.54 10.89
C GLY A 152 -0.50 2.03 10.66
N HIS A 153 -1.02 1.59 9.52
CA HIS A 153 -1.10 0.17 9.16
C HIS A 153 0.28 -0.49 9.16
N TYR A 154 1.30 0.18 8.62
CA TYR A 154 2.67 -0.34 8.62
C TYR A 154 3.28 -0.36 10.03
N ALA A 155 3.02 0.67 10.83
CA ALA A 155 3.51 0.79 12.19
C ALA A 155 2.97 -0.33 13.11
N ILE A 156 1.66 -0.59 13.04
CA ILE A 156 0.97 -1.66 13.78
C ILE A 156 1.59 -3.01 13.48
N LYS A 157 2.02 -3.23 12.24
CA LYS A 157 2.46 -4.54 11.74
C LYS A 157 3.97 -4.74 11.76
N GLY A 158 4.67 -3.98 12.59
CA GLY A 158 6.01 -4.33 13.07
C GLY A 158 7.20 -3.68 12.35
N ALA A 159 6.98 -2.79 11.40
CA ALA A 159 8.08 -2.01 10.79
C ALA A 159 8.80 -1.16 11.84
N ALA A 160 10.13 -1.11 11.85
CA ALA A 160 10.86 -0.33 12.86
C ALA A 160 10.72 1.17 12.68
N LEU A 161 10.78 1.63 11.42
CA LEU A 161 10.66 3.03 11.03
C LEU A 161 9.74 3.14 9.82
N VAL A 162 8.82 4.10 9.86
CA VAL A 162 7.90 4.39 8.77
C VAL A 162 8.12 5.82 8.28
N PHE A 163 8.47 5.98 7.00
CA PHE A 163 8.65 7.31 6.41
C PHE A 163 7.33 7.90 5.91
N VAL A 164 7.05 9.14 6.33
CA VAL A 164 6.22 10.09 5.58
C VAL A 164 6.91 10.36 4.24
N GLU A 165 6.11 10.41 3.18
CA GLU A 165 6.57 10.59 1.81
C GLU A 165 7.31 11.91 1.57
N ALA A 166 7.91 12.05 0.38
CA ALA A 166 8.57 13.26 -0.10
C ALA A 166 7.71 14.52 0.16
N THR A 167 8.13 15.31 1.14
CA THR A 167 7.40 16.47 1.65
C THR A 167 8.07 17.75 1.18
N GLY A 168 7.33 18.56 0.42
CA GLY A 168 7.84 19.78 -0.21
C GLY A 168 8.23 20.84 0.82
N VAL A 169 9.50 21.26 0.79
CA VAL A 169 9.99 22.36 1.67
C VAL A 169 9.50 23.74 1.21
N GLN A 170 9.07 23.85 -0.05
CA GLN A 170 8.44 25.02 -0.65
C GLN A 170 7.15 24.58 -1.40
N PRO A 171 6.16 25.48 -1.58
CA PRO A 171 4.92 25.14 -2.29
C PRO A 171 5.14 24.61 -3.72
N ASN A 172 6.09 25.22 -4.45
CA ASN A 172 6.51 24.83 -5.80
C ASN A 172 7.50 23.65 -5.83
N GLY A 173 8.03 23.26 -4.67
CA GLY A 173 8.90 22.11 -4.48
C GLY A 173 8.17 20.77 -4.42
N ARG A 174 6.85 20.75 -4.49
CA ARG A 174 6.06 19.52 -4.54
C ARG A 174 6.17 18.82 -5.90
N ILE A 175 5.87 17.52 -5.96
CA ILE A 175 5.78 16.80 -7.25
C ILE A 175 4.44 17.09 -7.92
N SER A 176 3.35 16.96 -7.16
CA SER A 176 1.98 17.26 -7.58
C SER A 176 1.28 18.20 -6.59
N PRO A 177 0.15 18.81 -6.98
CA PRO A 177 -0.68 19.61 -6.07
C PRO A 177 -1.12 18.83 -4.81
N ASN A 178 -1.24 17.50 -4.91
CA ASN A 178 -1.66 16.63 -3.81
C ASN A 178 -0.50 16.02 -3.02
N CYS A 179 0.75 16.43 -3.28
CA CYS A 179 1.88 16.06 -2.43
C CYS A 179 1.85 16.86 -1.11
N PRO A 180 2.41 16.30 -0.02
CA PRO A 180 2.53 17.02 1.22
C PRO A 180 3.58 18.13 1.16
N GLY A 181 3.47 19.03 2.14
CA GLY A 181 4.32 20.20 2.30
C GLY A 181 4.66 20.46 3.76
N LEU A 182 5.76 21.16 3.99
CA LEU A 182 6.16 21.63 5.32
C LEU A 182 6.83 23.01 5.26
N TRP A 183 6.34 23.86 4.37
CA TRP A 183 6.83 25.23 4.17
C TRP A 183 6.33 26.21 5.24
N GLY A 184 5.26 25.87 5.98
CA GLY A 184 4.65 26.71 7.01
C GLY A 184 4.19 25.94 8.24
N ASP A 185 3.73 26.67 9.26
CA ASP A 185 3.29 26.09 10.53
C ASP A 185 1.92 25.40 10.41
N ALA A 186 1.12 25.76 9.41
CA ALA A 186 -0.19 25.16 9.16
C ALA A 186 -0.12 23.64 8.92
N GLN A 187 1.00 23.11 8.42
CA GLN A 187 1.15 21.67 8.16
C GLN A 187 1.60 20.85 9.39
N ILE A 188 1.97 21.51 10.50
CA ILE A 188 2.53 20.84 11.68
C ILE A 188 1.51 19.91 12.32
N GLU A 189 0.25 20.33 12.48
CA GLU A 189 -0.77 19.53 13.17
C GLU A 189 -1.07 18.21 12.45
N GLY A 190 -1.16 18.25 11.11
CA GLY A 190 -1.34 17.04 10.30
C GLY A 190 -0.17 16.07 10.45
N LEU A 191 1.08 16.58 10.42
CA LEU A 191 2.28 15.78 10.64
C LEU A 191 2.34 15.20 12.06
N LYS A 192 2.01 16.02 13.06
CA LYS A 192 1.99 15.62 14.47
C LYS A 192 1.00 14.49 14.73
N ARG A 193 -0.18 14.57 14.13
CA ARG A 193 -1.20 13.51 14.26
C ARG A 193 -0.70 12.17 13.72
N VAL A 194 0.00 12.17 12.59
CA VAL A 194 0.62 10.96 12.03
C VAL A 194 1.73 10.45 12.95
N ALA A 195 2.62 11.33 13.39
CA ALA A 195 3.74 11.00 14.28
C ALA A 195 3.27 10.37 15.60
N ASP A 196 2.30 10.99 16.26
CA ASP A 196 1.72 10.50 17.50
C ASP A 196 1.05 9.13 17.32
N PHE A 197 0.33 8.93 16.21
CA PHE A 197 -0.26 7.63 15.92
C PHE A 197 0.82 6.57 15.70
N VAL A 198 1.78 6.77 14.80
CA VAL A 198 2.85 5.79 14.51
C VAL A 198 3.61 5.41 15.78
N ARG A 199 3.96 6.39 16.61
CA ARG A 199 4.65 6.20 17.88
C ARG A 199 3.81 5.44 18.91
N SER A 200 2.50 5.68 18.96
CA SER A 200 1.59 4.90 19.83
C SER A 200 1.55 3.40 19.49
N GLN A 201 1.97 3.03 18.27
CA GLN A 201 2.10 1.64 17.81
C GLN A 201 3.53 1.09 17.97
N GLY A 202 4.41 1.86 18.61
CA GLY A 202 5.79 1.49 18.92
C GLY A 202 6.76 1.49 17.73
N ALA A 203 6.35 2.03 16.57
CA ALA A 203 7.25 2.34 15.45
C ALA A 203 7.83 3.75 15.61
N LEU A 204 8.97 3.99 14.97
CA LEU A 204 9.49 5.34 14.76
C LEU A 204 8.85 5.95 13.51
N VAL A 205 8.72 7.28 13.50
CA VAL A 205 8.28 8.03 12.31
C VAL A 205 9.45 8.80 11.71
N GLY A 206 9.63 8.66 10.41
CA GLY A 206 10.57 9.44 9.63
C GLY A 206 9.85 10.40 8.69
N ILE A 207 10.51 11.46 8.23
CA ILE A 207 10.04 12.31 7.14
C ILE A 207 11.12 12.50 6.10
N GLN A 208 10.76 12.38 4.82
CA GLN A 208 11.65 12.73 3.73
C GLN A 208 11.37 14.16 3.26
N LEU A 209 12.31 15.08 3.50
CA LEU A 209 12.23 16.46 3.03
C LEU A 209 12.73 16.55 1.58
N ALA A 210 11.95 17.21 0.72
CA ALA A 210 12.17 17.20 -0.72
C ALA A 210 11.87 18.53 -1.40
N HIS A 211 12.47 18.69 -2.59
CA HIS A 211 12.08 19.68 -3.58
C HIS A 211 12.17 19.03 -4.97
N ALA A 212 11.07 18.94 -5.72
CA ALA A 212 10.98 18.18 -6.96
C ALA A 212 11.69 18.84 -8.16
N GLY A 213 11.99 20.14 -8.08
CA GLY A 213 12.74 20.86 -9.10
C GLY A 213 12.06 20.75 -10.47
N ARG A 214 12.82 20.43 -11.52
CA ARG A 214 12.32 20.36 -12.91
C ARG A 214 11.26 19.28 -13.17
N LYS A 215 10.99 18.41 -12.18
CA LYS A 215 9.95 17.37 -12.22
C LYS A 215 8.69 17.76 -11.42
N SER A 216 8.63 18.98 -10.89
CA SER A 216 7.46 19.50 -10.17
C SER A 216 6.28 19.81 -11.09
N SER A 217 5.14 20.15 -10.48
CA SER A 217 3.90 20.54 -11.16
C SER A 217 3.41 19.47 -12.16
N THR A 218 3.30 18.23 -11.70
CA THR A 218 2.66 17.11 -12.41
C THR A 218 1.37 16.68 -11.71
N ALA A 219 0.49 15.97 -12.40
CA ALA A 219 -0.70 15.36 -11.80
C ALA A 219 -0.33 14.06 -11.07
N ALA A 220 -1.16 13.64 -10.13
CA ALA A 220 -1.01 12.34 -9.48
C ALA A 220 -1.01 11.18 -10.51
N PRO A 221 -0.22 10.11 -10.32
CA PRO A 221 -0.01 9.09 -11.35
C PRO A 221 -1.29 8.45 -11.90
N TRP A 222 -2.29 8.17 -11.05
CA TRP A 222 -3.55 7.56 -11.52
C TRP A 222 -4.36 8.50 -12.43
N VAL A 223 -4.24 9.82 -12.25
CA VAL A 223 -4.87 10.80 -13.13
C VAL A 223 -4.28 10.72 -14.53
N SER A 224 -2.96 10.57 -14.65
CA SER A 224 -2.33 10.33 -15.95
C SER A 224 -2.67 8.96 -16.53
N THR A 225 -2.75 7.91 -15.70
CA THR A 225 -3.09 6.55 -16.14
C THR A 225 -4.49 6.46 -16.74
N VAL A 226 -5.49 7.10 -16.12
CA VAL A 226 -6.87 7.15 -16.65
C VAL A 226 -6.92 7.83 -18.03
N LEU A 227 -5.97 8.74 -18.31
CA LEU A 227 -5.83 9.41 -19.60
C LEU A 227 -4.92 8.66 -20.59
N GLY A 228 -4.48 7.44 -20.26
CA GLY A 228 -3.59 6.64 -21.10
C GLY A 228 -2.17 7.23 -21.23
N ARG A 229 -1.74 8.07 -20.28
CA ARG A 229 -0.44 8.76 -20.32
C ARG A 229 0.46 8.30 -19.18
N LYS A 230 1.78 8.29 -19.42
CA LYS A 230 2.78 7.96 -18.38
C LYS A 230 2.87 9.03 -17.28
N SER A 231 2.62 10.28 -17.64
CA SER A 231 2.57 11.44 -16.73
C SER A 231 1.76 12.54 -17.41
N LYS A 232 1.27 13.50 -16.63
CA LYS A 232 0.55 14.69 -17.10
C LYS A 232 1.03 15.90 -16.31
N ARG A 233 1.34 17.00 -16.99
CA ARG A 233 1.60 18.29 -16.35
C ARG A 233 0.37 18.79 -15.61
N ALA A 234 0.58 19.39 -14.44
CA ALA A 234 -0.44 20.16 -13.75
C ALA A 234 -0.39 21.62 -14.24
N ASN A 235 -1.51 22.09 -14.78
CA ASN A 235 -1.77 23.50 -15.11
C ASN A 235 -2.40 24.20 -13.90
N LYS A 236 -2.50 25.54 -13.94
CA LYS A 236 -3.08 26.35 -12.85
C LYS A 236 -4.52 25.97 -12.49
N ASP A 237 -5.33 25.60 -13.49
CA ASP A 237 -6.73 25.16 -13.33
C ASP A 237 -6.88 23.89 -12.50
N ILE A 238 -5.84 23.05 -12.42
CA ILE A 238 -5.81 21.87 -11.55
C ILE A 238 -4.80 22.00 -10.41
N GLY A 239 -4.47 23.23 -10.02
CA GLY A 239 -3.61 23.54 -8.86
C GLY A 239 -2.10 23.46 -9.13
N GLY A 240 -1.67 23.35 -10.39
CA GLY A 240 -0.26 23.39 -10.80
C GLY A 240 0.33 24.79 -10.85
N TRP A 241 1.65 24.86 -11.07
CA TRP A 241 2.46 26.09 -11.09
C TRP A 241 3.40 26.07 -12.30
N PRO A 242 2.87 26.13 -13.55
CA PRO A 242 3.67 26.03 -14.77
C PRO A 242 4.78 27.07 -14.87
N ASP A 243 4.55 28.27 -14.33
CA ASP A 243 5.49 29.39 -14.40
C ASP A 243 6.55 29.39 -13.29
N ASP A 244 6.48 28.44 -12.36
CA ASP A 244 7.34 28.42 -11.16
C ASP A 244 7.99 27.04 -10.92
N VAL A 245 8.15 26.26 -11.98
CA VAL A 245 9.00 25.07 -11.95
C VAL A 245 10.46 25.53 -11.95
N LYS A 246 11.25 25.03 -11.00
CA LYS A 246 12.64 25.47 -10.76
C LYS A 246 13.66 24.36 -11.05
N GLY A 247 14.88 24.71 -11.42
CA GLY A 247 15.99 23.76 -11.59
C GLY A 247 17.35 24.43 -11.50
N PRO A 248 18.46 23.68 -11.49
CA PRO A 248 19.81 24.26 -11.56
C PRO A 248 20.03 25.05 -12.85
N SER A 249 19.48 24.56 -13.96
CA SER A 249 19.48 25.20 -15.27
C SER A 249 18.05 25.32 -15.79
N GLY A 250 17.81 26.33 -16.64
CA GLY A 250 16.48 26.69 -17.10
C GLY A 250 16.31 26.65 -18.61
N GLY A 251 15.06 26.80 -19.05
CA GLY A 251 14.68 26.84 -20.45
C GLY A 251 14.13 25.53 -21.00
N VAL A 252 13.67 25.59 -22.25
CA VAL A 252 13.03 24.47 -22.96
C VAL A 252 13.94 23.25 -23.09
N SER A 253 15.24 23.46 -23.30
CA SER A 253 16.22 22.36 -23.38
C SER A 253 16.40 21.59 -22.06
N GLN A 254 15.89 22.13 -20.95
CA GLN A 254 16.00 21.53 -19.62
C GLN A 254 14.71 20.84 -19.16
N VAL A 255 13.69 20.73 -20.01
CA VAL A 255 12.49 19.94 -19.74
C VAL A 255 12.89 18.47 -19.53
N TRP A 256 12.36 17.85 -18.46
CA TRP A 256 12.82 16.52 -18.05
C TRP A 256 12.63 15.44 -19.13
N ASP A 257 11.52 15.47 -19.87
CA ASP A 257 11.21 14.45 -20.89
C ASP A 257 11.63 14.82 -22.32
N GLY A 258 12.53 15.79 -22.48
CA GLY A 258 13.12 16.15 -23.78
C GLY A 258 12.45 17.35 -24.46
N PHE A 259 12.33 17.31 -25.79
CA PHE A 259 11.91 18.45 -26.61
C PHE A 259 10.52 18.97 -26.24
N PHE A 260 10.41 20.28 -26.01
CA PHE A 260 9.15 20.93 -25.65
C PHE A 260 8.24 21.17 -26.87
N ASP A 261 7.30 20.26 -27.08
CA ASP A 261 6.06 20.43 -27.81
C ASP A 261 4.89 20.57 -26.82
N SER A 262 4.10 21.64 -26.99
CA SER A 262 2.98 21.98 -26.11
C SER A 262 2.00 20.83 -25.88
N GLU A 263 1.79 19.95 -26.86
CA GLU A 263 0.84 18.83 -26.75
C GLU A 263 1.45 17.53 -26.20
N GLN A 264 2.76 17.31 -26.39
CA GLN A 264 3.40 16.01 -26.10
C GLN A 264 4.15 15.95 -24.77
N ASN A 265 4.67 17.07 -24.25
CA ASN A 265 5.46 17.02 -23.02
C ASN A 265 4.62 16.75 -21.78
N ARG A 266 5.26 16.08 -20.82
CA ARG A 266 4.66 15.72 -19.53
C ARG A 266 5.25 16.52 -18.38
N PHE A 267 6.21 17.40 -18.65
CA PHE A 267 6.86 18.30 -17.68
C PHE A 267 6.98 19.72 -18.21
N TRP A 268 6.99 20.70 -17.29
CA TRP A 268 7.16 22.11 -17.65
C TRP A 268 8.64 22.48 -17.77
N PRO A 269 8.99 23.48 -18.61
CA PRO A 269 10.34 24.02 -18.65
C PRO A 269 10.70 24.65 -17.31
N PRO A 270 11.83 24.26 -16.69
CA PRO A 270 12.26 24.89 -15.46
C PRO A 270 12.80 26.30 -15.71
N LYS A 271 12.68 27.18 -14.72
CA LYS A 271 13.49 28.38 -14.57
C LYS A 271 14.74 28.04 -13.77
N ALA A 272 15.89 28.56 -14.18
CA ALA A 272 17.12 28.42 -13.42
C ALA A 272 16.97 29.17 -12.09
N LEU A 273 17.33 28.52 -10.98
CA LEU A 273 17.43 29.20 -9.69
C LEU A 273 18.56 30.24 -9.73
N THR A 274 18.32 31.41 -9.18
CA THR A 274 19.39 32.37 -8.87
C THR A 274 20.18 31.90 -7.65
N THR A 275 21.40 32.40 -7.47
CA THR A 275 22.20 32.15 -6.24
C THR A 275 21.44 32.51 -4.97
N GLN A 276 20.63 33.57 -5.00
CA GLN A 276 19.81 33.98 -3.87
C GLN A 276 18.69 32.96 -3.59
N GLU A 277 17.97 32.50 -4.61
CA GLU A 277 16.95 31.46 -4.45
C GLU A 277 17.55 30.12 -3.99
N ILE A 278 18.79 29.80 -4.39
CA ILE A 278 19.50 28.61 -3.88
C ILE A 278 19.71 28.72 -2.36
N LYS A 279 20.13 29.89 -1.87
CA LYS A 279 20.28 30.15 -0.43
C LYS A 279 18.94 30.08 0.30
N GLU A 280 17.86 30.54 -0.32
CA GLU A 280 16.50 30.41 0.23
C GLU A 280 16.06 28.95 0.34
N VAL A 281 16.33 28.13 -0.69
CA VAL A 281 16.09 26.68 -0.64
C VAL A 281 16.80 26.05 0.55
N VAL A 282 18.08 26.40 0.78
CA VAL A 282 18.84 25.90 1.96
C VAL A 282 18.12 26.25 3.27
N GLN A 283 17.66 27.49 3.42
CA GLN A 283 16.94 27.92 4.63
C GLN A 283 15.58 27.24 4.77
N ASP A 284 14.88 27.00 3.67
CA ASP A 284 13.56 26.36 3.71
C ASP A 284 13.65 24.87 4.05
N PHE A 285 14.72 24.18 3.64
CA PHE A 285 15.05 22.85 4.16
C PHE A 285 15.29 22.87 5.67
N ALA A 286 16.03 23.86 6.20
CA ALA A 286 16.26 24.00 7.63
C ALA A 286 14.95 24.25 8.41
N LYS A 287 14.12 25.20 7.96
CA LYS A 287 12.81 25.48 8.59
C LYS A 287 11.89 24.26 8.55
N ALA A 288 11.86 23.52 7.44
CA ALA A 288 11.07 22.30 7.37
C ALA A 288 11.58 21.22 8.33
N ALA A 289 12.89 21.12 8.54
CA ALA A 289 13.49 20.22 9.53
C ALA A 289 13.13 20.62 10.97
N GLU A 290 13.17 21.91 11.30
CA GLU A 290 12.73 22.43 12.60
C GLU A 290 11.25 22.09 12.86
N ARG A 291 10.38 22.31 11.87
CA ARG A 291 8.95 21.94 11.96
C ARG A 291 8.74 20.45 12.09
N SER A 292 9.57 19.64 11.46
CA SER A 292 9.51 18.18 11.58
C SER A 292 9.78 17.76 13.03
N VAL A 293 10.81 18.32 13.65
CA VAL A 293 11.12 18.08 15.08
C VAL A 293 9.98 18.57 15.97
N LYS A 294 9.44 19.77 15.72
CA LYS A 294 8.29 20.32 16.46
C LYS A 294 7.04 19.44 16.36
N ALA A 295 6.82 18.78 15.22
CA ALA A 295 5.74 17.82 15.03
C ALA A 295 5.98 16.46 15.70
N GLY A 296 7.18 16.21 16.25
CA GLY A 296 7.52 14.95 16.92
C GLY A 296 8.05 13.87 15.98
N VAL A 297 8.65 14.24 14.85
CA VAL A 297 9.32 13.30 13.96
C VAL A 297 10.63 12.79 14.59
N ASP A 298 10.88 11.48 14.51
CA ASP A 298 12.07 10.84 15.09
C ASP A 298 13.29 10.91 14.17
N VAL A 299 13.09 10.80 12.85
CA VAL A 299 14.16 10.73 11.83
C VAL A 299 13.87 11.67 10.65
N ILE A 300 14.88 12.42 10.20
CA ILE A 300 14.77 13.27 9.01
C ILE A 300 15.63 12.68 7.89
N GLU A 301 15.08 12.55 6.69
CA GLU A 301 15.80 12.15 5.48
C GLU A 301 15.81 13.28 4.46
N ILE A 302 16.98 13.60 3.91
CA ILE A 302 17.14 14.56 2.82
C ILE A 302 16.99 13.83 1.48
N HIS A 303 16.12 14.33 0.60
CA HIS A 303 15.94 13.73 -0.73
C HIS A 303 16.88 14.34 -1.79
N ALA A 304 17.98 13.65 -2.08
CA ALA A 304 18.93 13.98 -3.15
C ALA A 304 19.00 12.90 -4.24
N ALA A 305 17.84 12.35 -4.61
CA ALA A 305 17.73 11.23 -5.54
C ALA A 305 16.62 11.45 -6.58
N HIS A 306 16.43 10.47 -7.46
CA HIS A 306 15.32 10.32 -8.41
C HIS A 306 15.13 11.47 -9.41
N GLY A 307 16.15 12.30 -9.58
CA GLY A 307 16.12 13.44 -10.48
C GLY A 307 15.31 14.62 -9.96
N TYR A 308 15.15 14.73 -8.64
CA TYR A 308 14.61 15.93 -7.99
C TYR A 308 15.71 16.95 -7.70
N LEU A 309 15.40 18.10 -7.12
CA LEU A 309 16.24 19.30 -7.16
C LEU A 309 17.69 19.05 -6.73
N LEU A 310 17.92 18.47 -5.55
CA LEU A 310 19.29 18.24 -5.09
C LEU A 310 20.04 17.26 -6.02
N HIS A 311 19.38 16.21 -6.50
CA HIS A 311 19.99 15.32 -7.51
C HIS A 311 20.28 16.03 -8.84
N GLN A 312 19.40 16.96 -9.25
CA GLN A 312 19.60 17.75 -10.46
C GLN A 312 20.87 18.60 -10.36
N PHE A 313 21.19 19.15 -9.18
CA PHE A 313 22.44 19.88 -8.93
C PHE A 313 23.66 18.96 -8.95
N LEU A 314 23.54 17.76 -8.38
CA LEU A 314 24.63 16.77 -8.37
C LEU A 314 25.02 16.36 -9.79
N SER A 315 24.05 16.10 -10.67
CA SER A 315 24.35 15.57 -11.99
C SER A 315 24.77 16.63 -13.01
N PRO A 316 25.90 16.44 -13.73
CA PRO A 316 26.28 17.35 -14.80
C PRO A 316 25.29 17.29 -15.98
N ILE A 317 24.48 16.24 -16.10
CA ILE A 317 23.46 16.10 -17.14
C ILE A 317 22.39 17.20 -17.04
N SER A 318 22.02 17.55 -15.81
CA SER A 318 20.97 18.54 -15.51
C SER A 318 21.53 19.88 -15.03
N ASN A 319 22.72 19.91 -14.47
CA ASN A 319 23.36 21.12 -13.97
C ASN A 319 24.37 21.67 -14.97
N ARG A 320 23.96 22.70 -15.71
CA ARG A 320 24.77 23.44 -16.71
C ARG A 320 25.23 24.80 -16.21
N ARG A 321 25.22 24.99 -14.89
CA ARG A 321 25.64 26.26 -14.31
C ARG A 321 27.15 26.45 -14.44
N THR A 322 27.55 27.70 -14.59
CA THR A 322 28.95 28.14 -14.66
C THR A 322 29.38 28.95 -13.43
N ASP A 323 28.48 29.11 -12.45
CA ASP A 323 28.75 29.75 -11.17
C ASP A 323 29.23 28.73 -10.12
N GLU A 324 29.31 29.17 -8.85
CA GLU A 324 29.79 28.37 -7.73
C GLU A 324 28.94 27.13 -7.40
N TYR A 325 27.82 26.91 -8.10
CA TYR A 325 26.93 25.76 -7.91
C TYR A 325 26.91 24.78 -9.10
N GLY A 326 27.81 24.91 -10.08
CA GLY A 326 27.93 23.94 -11.17
C GLY A 326 29.34 23.73 -11.73
N SER A 327 29.42 22.97 -12.82
CA SER A 327 30.66 22.50 -13.45
C SER A 327 31.42 21.46 -12.60
N SER A 328 32.26 21.89 -11.65
CA SER A 328 33.11 20.97 -10.88
C SER A 328 32.32 20.08 -9.93
N PHE A 329 32.94 18.99 -9.45
CA PHE A 329 32.33 18.11 -8.44
C PHE A 329 32.00 18.87 -7.15
N GLU A 330 32.93 19.70 -6.67
CA GLU A 330 32.77 20.51 -5.46
C GLU A 330 31.62 21.50 -5.58
N ASN A 331 31.49 22.15 -6.74
CA ASN A 331 30.40 23.09 -6.99
C ASN A 331 29.05 22.39 -7.13
N ARG A 332 28.98 21.25 -7.84
CA ARG A 332 27.74 20.45 -7.99
C ARG A 332 27.25 19.89 -6.65
N THR A 333 28.16 19.55 -5.74
CA THR A 333 27.85 19.03 -4.39
C THR A 333 27.61 20.12 -3.35
N ARG A 334 27.98 21.38 -3.62
CA ARG A 334 27.89 22.51 -2.69
C ARG A 334 26.50 22.66 -2.07
N LEU A 335 25.45 22.70 -2.89
CA LEU A 335 24.07 22.86 -2.40
C LEU A 335 23.67 21.72 -1.44
N LEU A 336 24.02 20.47 -1.77
CA LEU A 336 23.74 19.32 -0.90
C LEU A 336 24.40 19.50 0.46
N PHE A 337 25.68 19.88 0.50
CA PHE A 337 26.41 20.08 1.75
C PHE A 337 25.90 21.30 2.54
N GLU A 338 25.50 22.38 1.88
CA GLU A 338 24.86 23.52 2.53
C GLU A 338 23.53 23.13 3.18
N VAL A 339 22.69 22.34 2.50
CA VAL A 339 21.43 21.80 3.06
C VAL A 339 21.70 20.90 4.27
N ILE A 340 22.65 19.97 4.17
CA ILE A 340 23.00 19.07 5.29
C ILE A 340 23.42 19.89 6.51
N LYS A 341 24.32 20.85 6.33
CA LYS A 341 24.81 21.73 7.42
C LYS A 341 23.67 22.55 8.01
N ALA A 342 22.82 23.15 7.17
CA ALA A 342 21.71 23.98 7.62
C ALA A 342 20.69 23.17 8.44
N ILE A 343 20.32 21.97 7.99
CA ILE A 343 19.45 21.07 8.76
C ILE A 343 20.12 20.66 10.06
N ARG A 344 21.38 20.22 10.01
CA ARG A 344 22.10 19.76 11.21
C ARG A 344 22.24 20.86 12.27
N ASN A 345 22.31 22.13 11.88
CA ASN A 345 22.38 23.26 12.79
C ASN A 345 21.06 23.56 13.55
N VAL A 346 19.91 23.14 13.04
CA VAL A 346 18.60 23.47 13.62
C VAL A 346 17.90 22.29 14.31
N ILE A 347 18.31 21.06 14.00
CA ILE A 347 17.75 19.86 14.65
C ILE A 347 18.59 19.45 15.87
N PRO A 348 17.99 18.84 16.90
CA PRO A 348 18.74 18.31 18.03
C PRO A 348 19.84 17.34 17.59
N ALA A 349 21.00 17.39 18.26
CA ALA A 349 22.11 16.46 18.00
C ALA A 349 21.73 14.98 18.20
N SER A 350 20.63 14.70 18.91
CA SER A 350 20.08 13.37 19.09
C SER A 350 19.26 12.84 17.91
N THR A 351 18.80 13.71 17.01
CA THR A 351 17.92 13.36 15.88
C THR A 351 18.76 12.77 14.74
N PRO A 352 18.50 11.53 14.30
CA PRO A 352 19.16 10.97 13.13
C PRO A 352 18.84 11.75 11.85
N LEU A 353 19.88 11.98 11.04
CA LEU A 353 19.76 12.57 9.72
C LEU A 353 20.22 11.57 8.67
N PHE A 354 19.30 11.22 7.78
CA PHE A 354 19.55 10.33 6.68
C PHE A 354 19.70 11.15 5.39
N LEU A 355 20.42 10.61 4.42
CA LEU A 355 20.48 11.14 3.07
C LEU A 355 20.07 10.03 2.11
N ARG A 356 19.07 10.30 1.27
CA ARG A 356 18.79 9.44 0.11
C ARG A 356 19.42 10.00 -1.14
N ILE A 357 20.23 9.20 -1.81
CA ILE A 357 20.95 9.60 -3.03
C ILE A 357 20.68 8.65 -4.19
N SER A 358 20.60 9.21 -5.40
CA SER A 358 20.71 8.40 -6.62
C SER A 358 22.19 8.17 -6.87
N SER A 359 22.63 6.94 -6.69
CA SER A 359 24.07 6.61 -6.66
C SER A 359 24.71 6.54 -8.06
N THR A 360 23.90 6.56 -9.10
CA THR A 360 24.30 6.70 -10.51
C THR A 360 23.09 7.15 -11.30
N ASP A 361 23.31 7.94 -12.35
CA ASP A 361 22.31 8.31 -13.34
C ASP A 361 22.09 7.24 -14.41
N PHE A 362 23.01 6.29 -14.57
CA PHE A 362 23.10 5.37 -15.72
C PHE A 362 23.19 6.08 -17.07
N MET A 363 24.00 7.13 -17.14
CA MET A 363 24.17 7.93 -18.35
C MET A 363 25.58 7.78 -18.95
N GLU A 364 26.50 7.10 -18.27
CA GLU A 364 27.91 6.92 -18.61
C GLU A 364 28.11 6.49 -20.08
N ASP A 365 27.30 5.55 -20.57
CA ASP A 365 27.40 5.02 -21.93
C ASP A 365 26.54 5.75 -22.99
N THR A 366 25.80 6.77 -22.58
CA THR A 366 24.98 7.59 -23.50
C THR A 366 25.83 8.68 -24.15
N ASP A 367 25.43 9.14 -25.34
CA ASP A 367 26.17 10.21 -26.03
C ASP A 367 26.25 11.48 -25.18
N LEU A 368 25.14 11.82 -24.51
CA LEU A 368 25.07 12.97 -23.60
C LEU A 368 25.99 12.82 -22.37
N GLY A 369 26.09 11.61 -21.81
CA GLY A 369 26.99 11.34 -20.69
C GLY A 369 28.46 11.30 -21.08
N LYS A 370 28.79 10.88 -22.31
CA LYS A 370 30.15 10.97 -22.85
C LYS A 370 30.59 12.41 -23.09
N GLU A 371 29.67 13.25 -23.56
CA GLU A 371 29.93 14.67 -23.79
C GLU A 371 30.08 15.45 -22.48
N LEU A 372 29.26 15.14 -21.48
CA LEU A 372 29.04 16.05 -20.35
C LEU A 372 29.39 15.44 -18.98
N GLY A 373 29.76 14.17 -18.95
CA GLY A 373 29.88 13.38 -17.73
C GLY A 373 28.55 12.85 -17.22
N SER A 374 28.61 12.00 -16.21
CA SER A 374 27.46 11.41 -15.51
C SER A 374 27.68 11.49 -14.00
N TRP A 375 26.60 11.56 -13.22
CA TRP A 375 26.71 11.20 -11.81
C TRP A 375 26.83 9.67 -11.71
N ASP A 376 27.90 9.19 -11.10
CA ASP A 376 28.23 7.77 -11.04
C ASP A 376 28.49 7.30 -9.60
N VAL A 377 28.79 6.01 -9.45
CA VAL A 377 29.00 5.39 -8.14
C VAL A 377 30.25 5.95 -7.46
N GLU A 378 31.29 6.31 -8.21
CA GLU A 378 32.51 6.90 -7.65
C GLU A 378 32.26 8.30 -7.08
N SER A 379 31.52 9.14 -7.81
CA SER A 379 31.05 10.44 -7.31
C SER A 379 30.26 10.28 -6.01
N THR A 380 29.45 9.23 -5.92
CA THR A 380 28.67 8.93 -4.71
C THR A 380 29.55 8.46 -3.55
N ILE A 381 30.59 7.66 -3.80
CA ILE A 381 31.57 7.25 -2.78
C ILE A 381 32.31 8.49 -2.22
N GLU A 382 32.70 9.42 -3.08
CA GLU A 382 33.38 10.65 -2.65
C GLU A 382 32.48 11.53 -1.76
N VAL A 383 31.19 11.64 -2.09
CA VAL A 383 30.20 12.26 -1.19
C VAL A 383 30.07 11.47 0.10
N ALA A 384 29.88 10.15 0.03
CA ALA A 384 29.64 9.27 1.18
C ALA A 384 30.75 9.37 2.23
N LYS A 385 32.01 9.48 1.81
CA LYS A 385 33.16 9.63 2.72
C LYS A 385 33.12 10.93 3.55
N GLN A 386 32.44 11.97 3.06
CA GLN A 386 32.34 13.26 3.75
C GLN A 386 31.12 13.34 4.69
N LEU A 387 30.11 12.50 4.47
CA LEU A 387 28.83 12.54 5.19
C LEU A 387 28.95 12.42 6.72
N PRO A 388 29.79 11.53 7.30
CA PRO A 388 29.91 11.41 8.75
C PRO A 388 30.37 12.70 9.43
N ALA A 389 31.34 13.40 8.82
CA ALA A 389 31.86 14.66 9.36
C ALA A 389 30.81 15.78 9.33
N LEU A 390 29.86 15.71 8.38
CA LEU A 390 28.71 16.61 8.29
C LEU A 390 27.56 16.20 9.23
N GLY A 391 27.71 15.09 9.96
CA GLY A 391 26.72 14.57 10.91
C GLY A 391 25.57 13.82 10.25
N VAL A 392 25.73 13.28 9.04
CA VAL A 392 24.76 12.33 8.46
C VAL A 392 25.04 10.94 9.01
N ASP A 393 23.97 10.24 9.41
CA ASP A 393 24.05 8.98 10.15
C ASP A 393 23.85 7.76 9.25
N LEU A 394 23.06 7.92 8.18
CA LEU A 394 22.72 6.85 7.25
C LEU A 394 22.59 7.36 5.80
N LEU A 395 23.12 6.60 4.85
CA LEU A 395 22.95 6.81 3.42
C LEU A 395 21.97 5.79 2.83
N ASP A 396 20.80 6.23 2.39
CA ASP A 396 19.82 5.42 1.64
C ASP A 396 20.20 5.40 0.15
N VAL A 397 20.70 4.25 -0.29
CA VAL A 397 21.24 4.02 -1.63
C VAL A 397 20.13 3.69 -2.61
N SER A 398 19.84 4.63 -3.52
CA SER A 398 18.97 4.44 -4.68
C SER A 398 19.70 4.79 -5.98
N SER A 399 18.98 5.05 -7.08
CA SER A 399 19.59 5.40 -8.38
C SER A 399 18.63 6.06 -9.36
N GLY A 400 19.20 6.63 -10.42
CA GLY A 400 18.52 7.08 -11.63
C GLY A 400 17.46 8.15 -11.41
N GLY A 401 16.58 8.27 -12.39
CA GLY A 401 15.42 9.16 -12.41
C GLY A 401 15.70 10.56 -12.96
N ASN A 402 16.95 10.89 -13.28
CA ASN A 402 17.34 12.23 -13.71
C ASN A 402 17.10 12.49 -15.20
N HIS A 403 17.23 11.49 -16.07
CA HIS A 403 17.10 11.67 -17.52
C HIS A 403 16.40 10.48 -18.20
N PRO A 404 15.52 10.69 -19.21
CA PRO A 404 14.78 9.61 -19.86
C PRO A 404 15.63 8.63 -20.67
N HIS A 405 16.84 9.03 -21.07
CA HIS A 405 17.77 8.16 -21.82
C HIS A 405 18.67 7.29 -20.94
N GLN A 406 18.50 7.32 -19.62
CA GLN A 406 19.26 6.47 -18.70
C GLN A 406 19.14 4.98 -19.06
N ARG A 407 20.25 4.25 -19.00
CA ARG A 407 20.33 2.83 -19.37
C ARG A 407 20.38 1.95 -18.13
N ILE A 408 19.20 1.64 -17.59
CA ILE A 408 19.09 0.66 -16.50
C ILE A 408 19.04 -0.73 -17.14
N ASP A 409 20.07 -1.54 -16.93
CA ASP A 409 20.19 -2.89 -17.51
C ASP A 409 19.06 -3.83 -17.05
N GLY A 410 17.98 -3.87 -17.83
CA GLY A 410 16.74 -4.61 -17.57
C GLY A 410 16.91 -6.04 -17.01
N PRO A 411 17.65 -6.95 -17.68
CA PRO A 411 17.76 -8.34 -17.24
C PRO A 411 18.64 -8.56 -15.99
N ASN A 412 19.49 -7.60 -15.59
CA ASN A 412 20.33 -7.66 -14.38
C ASN A 412 19.82 -6.76 -13.23
N THR A 413 18.55 -6.33 -13.29
CA THR A 413 17.94 -5.42 -12.30
C THR A 413 17.60 -6.03 -10.93
N LYS A 414 17.78 -7.34 -10.73
CA LYS A 414 17.63 -7.92 -9.39
C LYS A 414 18.86 -7.58 -8.56
N ASN A 415 18.67 -6.96 -7.39
CA ASN A 415 19.73 -6.62 -6.42
C ASN A 415 20.79 -5.59 -6.89
N TYR A 416 20.60 -4.85 -7.99
CA TYR A 416 21.64 -3.88 -8.42
C TYR A 416 21.88 -2.77 -7.38
N HIS A 417 20.83 -2.28 -6.71
CA HIS A 417 20.96 -1.35 -5.59
C HIS A 417 21.72 -1.96 -4.40
N VAL A 418 21.56 -3.26 -4.16
CA VAL A 418 22.29 -3.99 -3.11
C VAL A 418 23.77 -4.05 -3.47
N LYS A 419 24.13 -4.37 -4.72
CA LYS A 419 25.52 -4.38 -5.19
C LYS A 419 26.18 -3.00 -5.10
N ILE A 420 25.43 -1.94 -5.43
CA ILE A 420 25.92 -0.55 -5.28
C ILE A 420 26.10 -0.21 -3.80
N ALA A 421 25.14 -0.57 -2.95
CA ALA A 421 25.21 -0.32 -1.50
C ALA A 421 26.42 -1.03 -0.87
N ASP A 422 26.65 -2.30 -1.23
CA ASP A 422 27.80 -3.08 -0.79
C ASP A 422 29.13 -2.41 -1.19
N ARG A 423 29.25 -1.96 -2.45
CA ARG A 423 30.44 -1.24 -2.92
C ARG A 423 30.69 0.05 -2.12
N ILE A 424 29.65 0.86 -1.92
CA ILE A 424 29.76 2.11 -1.14
C ILE A 424 30.14 1.80 0.32
N ARG A 425 29.49 0.79 0.91
CA ARG A 425 29.76 0.34 2.28
C ARG A 425 31.21 -0.06 2.46
N ASN A 426 31.73 -0.90 1.57
CA ASN A 426 33.11 -1.37 1.62
C ASN A 426 34.10 -0.20 1.47
N ALA A 427 33.82 0.77 0.59
CA ALA A 427 34.67 1.95 0.42
C ALA A 427 34.68 2.89 1.65
N VAL A 428 33.54 3.06 2.32
CA VAL A 428 33.41 3.84 3.56
C VAL A 428 34.12 3.14 4.72
N HIS A 429 33.92 1.82 4.84
CA HIS A 429 34.53 1.01 5.89
C HIS A 429 36.05 0.90 5.76
N ALA A 430 36.58 0.86 4.53
CA ALA A 430 38.02 0.89 4.27
C ALA A 430 38.70 2.13 4.90
N ASP A 431 37.98 3.25 5.00
CA ASP A 431 38.45 4.48 5.61
C ASP A 431 38.07 4.58 7.12
N ASN A 432 37.58 3.49 7.73
CA ASN A 432 37.08 3.43 9.11
C ASN A 432 35.98 4.47 9.43
N LEU A 433 35.21 4.87 8.42
CA LEU A 433 34.14 5.85 8.58
C LEU A 433 32.86 5.19 9.10
N LYS A 434 32.22 5.83 10.08
CA LYS A 434 30.99 5.36 10.72
C LYS A 434 29.76 5.93 10.02
N LEU A 435 29.51 5.48 8.79
CA LEU A 435 28.27 5.77 8.05
C LEU A 435 27.46 4.49 7.90
N LEU A 436 26.21 4.51 8.34
CA LEU A 436 25.31 3.38 8.09
C LEU A 436 24.83 3.40 6.64
N ILE A 437 24.67 2.23 6.04
CA ILE A 437 24.22 2.09 4.65
C ILE A 437 22.86 1.41 4.61
N GLY A 438 21.87 2.08 4.03
CA GLY A 438 20.58 1.50 3.69
C GLY A 438 20.50 1.16 2.20
N THR A 439 19.76 0.11 1.86
CA THR A 439 19.49 -0.24 0.46
C THR A 439 18.00 -0.47 0.21
N VAL A 440 17.57 -0.17 -1.01
CA VAL A 440 16.19 -0.30 -1.49
C VAL A 440 16.16 -1.13 -2.77
N GLY A 441 14.98 -1.51 -3.24
CA GLY A 441 14.78 -1.99 -4.62
C GLY A 441 14.53 -3.50 -4.73
N LEU A 442 13.28 -3.85 -5.06
CA LEU A 442 12.84 -5.23 -5.33
C LEU A 442 13.21 -6.25 -4.23
N ILE A 443 13.19 -5.81 -2.97
CA ILE A 443 13.28 -6.69 -1.80
C ILE A 443 11.87 -7.19 -1.49
N THR A 444 11.59 -8.46 -1.80
CA THR A 444 10.26 -9.07 -1.62
C THR A 444 10.29 -10.32 -0.76
N GLU A 445 11.42 -11.04 -0.76
CA GLU A 445 11.57 -12.30 -0.03
C GLU A 445 12.27 -12.13 1.32
N ALA A 446 11.94 -13.00 2.26
CA ALA A 446 12.44 -12.96 3.63
C ALA A 446 13.94 -13.28 3.71
N GLU A 447 14.38 -14.26 2.93
CA GLU A 447 15.76 -14.72 2.84
C GLU A 447 16.64 -13.64 2.20
N GLN A 448 16.15 -13.01 1.11
CA GLN A 448 16.81 -11.86 0.50
C GLN A 448 16.98 -10.72 1.50
N ALA A 449 15.93 -10.37 2.24
CA ALA A 449 15.97 -9.33 3.27
C ALA A 449 17.01 -9.64 4.36
N ARG A 450 17.06 -10.90 4.83
CA ARG A 450 18.05 -11.37 5.80
C ARG A 450 19.47 -11.25 5.26
N ASP A 451 19.73 -11.86 4.11
CA ASP A 451 21.06 -12.01 3.55
C ASP A 451 21.74 -10.67 3.23
N ILE A 452 20.95 -9.61 2.99
CA ILE A 452 21.46 -8.25 2.80
C ILE A 452 22.16 -7.69 4.05
N VAL A 453 21.65 -7.99 5.25
CA VAL A 453 22.10 -7.38 6.50
C VAL A 453 22.78 -8.34 7.46
N GLU A 454 22.85 -9.63 7.11
CA GLU A 454 23.37 -10.67 7.99
C GLU A 454 24.86 -10.47 8.29
N GLN A 455 25.22 -10.52 9.58
CA GLN A 455 26.61 -10.45 10.04
C GLN A 455 27.23 -11.85 10.11
N ALA A 456 28.55 -11.93 9.86
CA ALA A 456 29.31 -13.16 10.02
C ALA A 456 29.20 -13.69 11.47
N GLY A 457 28.73 -14.94 11.64
CA GLY A 457 28.61 -15.60 12.94
C GLY A 457 27.17 -15.92 13.39
N THR A 458 26.15 -15.35 12.74
CA THR A 458 24.74 -15.69 13.00
C THR A 458 24.35 -16.94 12.21
N VAL A 459 24.31 -18.11 12.86
CA VAL A 459 23.96 -19.38 12.19
C VAL A 459 22.46 -19.65 12.36
N VAL A 460 21.71 -19.62 11.25
CA VAL A 460 20.31 -20.05 11.21
C VAL A 460 20.18 -21.24 10.27
N PRO A 461 19.94 -22.46 10.79
CA PRO A 461 19.55 -23.60 9.95
C PRO A 461 18.14 -23.37 9.43
N LEU A 462 17.95 -23.40 8.11
CA LEU A 462 16.61 -23.44 7.51
C LEU A 462 16.07 -24.87 7.63
N GLU A 463 15.02 -25.07 8.44
CA GLU A 463 14.23 -26.29 8.35
C GLU A 463 13.18 -26.13 7.23
N ASN A 464 13.31 -26.96 6.19
CA ASN A 464 12.34 -27.23 5.11
C ASN A 464 12.24 -26.20 3.97
N GLY A 465 13.15 -26.30 3.00
CA GLY A 465 12.99 -25.72 1.65
C GLY A 465 13.38 -26.75 0.58
N ILE A 466 12.41 -27.12 -0.26
CA ILE A 466 12.51 -28.19 -1.26
C ILE A 466 13.51 -27.79 -2.37
N HIS A 467 14.39 -28.71 -2.71
CA HIS A 467 15.46 -28.59 -3.68
C HIS A 467 14.93 -28.38 -5.11
N GLU A 468 15.02 -27.15 -5.62
CA GLU A 468 15.26 -26.84 -7.05
C GLU A 468 15.51 -25.34 -7.29
N GLU A 469 15.03 -24.44 -6.41
CA GLU A 469 15.45 -23.01 -6.40
C GLU A 469 16.80 -22.78 -5.68
N ALA A 470 17.32 -23.81 -5.02
CA ALA A 470 18.58 -23.77 -4.28
C ALA A 470 19.83 -23.75 -5.19
N GLU A 471 19.73 -24.15 -6.46
CA GLU A 471 20.86 -24.11 -7.39
C GLU A 471 21.08 -22.69 -7.97
N ALA A 472 20.02 -21.92 -8.22
CA ALA A 472 20.13 -20.50 -8.56
C ALA A 472 20.53 -19.63 -7.34
N ALA A 473 20.19 -20.07 -6.13
CA ALA A 473 20.74 -19.50 -4.91
C ALA A 473 22.23 -19.87 -4.74
N LYS A 474 22.64 -21.11 -5.07
CA LYS A 474 24.05 -21.54 -5.03
C LYS A 474 24.98 -20.76 -5.96
N GLU A 475 24.55 -20.40 -7.17
CA GLU A 475 25.38 -19.52 -8.02
C GLU A 475 25.52 -18.10 -7.46
N MET A 476 24.66 -17.69 -6.52
CA MET A 476 24.84 -16.47 -5.70
C MET A 476 25.38 -16.75 -4.28
N THR A 477 25.55 -18.01 -3.91
CA THR A 477 26.03 -18.46 -2.61
C THR A 477 27.04 -19.60 -2.80
N ASP A 478 28.21 -19.26 -3.31
CA ASP A 478 29.44 -19.85 -2.78
C ASP A 478 29.59 -19.34 -1.33
N ALA A 479 28.74 -19.89 -0.46
CA ALA A 479 28.69 -19.67 0.97
C ALA A 479 29.76 -20.52 1.64
N LYS A 480 31.00 -20.08 1.51
CA LYS A 480 32.10 -20.34 2.43
C LYS A 480 32.81 -19.00 2.61
N ASP A 481 33.18 -18.66 3.85
CA ASP A 481 34.03 -17.49 4.21
C ASP A 481 33.33 -16.19 4.63
N GLY A 482 32.62 -16.18 5.77
CA GLY A 482 32.56 -15.00 6.66
C GLY A 482 32.28 -13.61 6.03
N LYS A 483 31.41 -13.53 5.02
CA LYS A 483 31.14 -12.26 4.31
C LYS A 483 30.52 -11.21 5.25
N GLN A 484 30.99 -9.97 5.07
CA GLN A 484 30.45 -8.77 5.71
C GLN A 484 29.04 -8.46 5.18
N PRO A 485 28.18 -7.80 5.97
CA PRO A 485 26.84 -7.41 5.52
C PRO A 485 26.92 -6.39 4.37
N MET A 486 26.04 -6.51 3.37
CA MET A 486 25.97 -5.62 2.20
C MET A 486 25.33 -4.26 2.54
N ALA A 487 24.46 -4.23 3.55
CA ALA A 487 23.86 -3.02 4.10
C ALA A 487 23.61 -3.18 5.61
N ASP A 488 23.38 -2.07 6.31
CA ASP A 488 22.97 -2.09 7.72
C ASP A 488 21.47 -2.27 7.88
N VAL A 489 20.67 -1.71 6.97
CA VAL A 489 19.20 -1.76 7.00
C VAL A 489 18.64 -1.95 5.61
N ILE A 490 17.41 -2.47 5.54
CA ILE A 490 16.65 -2.53 4.29
C ILE A 490 15.49 -1.54 4.31
N LEU A 491 15.29 -0.88 3.17
CA LEU A 491 14.13 -0.05 2.90
C LEU A 491 13.23 -0.75 1.89
N VAL A 492 11.96 -0.92 2.26
CA VAL A 492 10.99 -1.66 1.46
C VAL A 492 9.83 -0.75 1.10
N ALA A 493 9.47 -0.74 -0.19
CA ALA A 493 8.46 0.17 -0.74
C ALA A 493 7.21 -0.62 -1.19
N ARG A 494 7.11 -0.94 -2.48
CA ARG A 494 5.96 -1.59 -3.13
C ARG A 494 5.42 -2.84 -2.41
N GLN A 495 6.28 -3.58 -1.72
CA GLN A 495 5.85 -4.76 -0.97
C GLN A 495 4.93 -4.39 0.19
N PHE A 496 5.18 -3.28 0.92
CA PHE A 496 4.29 -2.80 1.98
C PHE A 496 2.95 -2.29 1.45
N LEU A 497 2.89 -1.74 0.23
CA LEU A 497 1.63 -1.35 -0.42
C LEU A 497 0.74 -2.57 -0.72
N ARG A 498 1.33 -3.74 -0.95
CA ARG A 498 0.61 -4.99 -1.24
C ARG A 498 0.30 -5.80 0.01
N GLU A 499 1.28 -5.88 0.91
CA GLU A 499 1.28 -6.74 2.09
C GLU A 499 1.77 -5.92 3.29
N PRO A 500 0.88 -5.16 3.96
CA PRO A 500 1.30 -4.32 5.08
C PRO A 500 1.79 -5.13 6.30
N GLU A 501 1.44 -6.42 6.40
CA GLU A 501 1.95 -7.39 7.40
C GLU A 501 3.32 -8.00 7.09
N TRP A 502 4.02 -7.51 6.07
CA TRP A 502 5.21 -8.17 5.55
C TRP A 502 6.26 -8.48 6.61
N VAL A 503 6.47 -7.61 7.62
CA VAL A 503 7.42 -7.89 8.72
C VAL A 503 7.04 -9.14 9.51
N LEU A 504 5.76 -9.31 9.85
CA LEU A 504 5.27 -10.48 10.59
C LEU A 504 5.40 -11.75 9.74
N LYS A 505 5.17 -11.64 8.43
CA LYS A 505 5.35 -12.75 7.48
C LYS A 505 6.83 -13.14 7.34
N VAL A 506 7.72 -12.16 7.27
CA VAL A 506 9.18 -12.37 7.23
C VAL A 506 9.66 -13.01 8.52
N ALA A 507 9.20 -12.54 9.69
CA ALA A 507 9.51 -13.14 10.98
C ALA A 507 9.09 -14.62 11.02
N TRP A 508 7.86 -14.91 10.61
CA TRP A 508 7.35 -16.28 10.53
C TRP A 508 8.17 -17.16 9.57
N LYS A 509 8.47 -16.68 8.36
CA LYS A 509 9.29 -17.41 7.38
C LYS A 509 10.70 -17.71 7.89
N LEU A 510 11.30 -16.79 8.64
CA LEU A 510 12.64 -16.95 9.21
C LEU A 510 12.64 -17.64 10.59
N GLY A 511 11.48 -18.11 11.08
CA GLY A 511 11.37 -18.78 12.38
C GLY A 511 11.61 -17.88 13.59
N VAL A 512 11.43 -16.56 13.44
CA VAL A 512 11.62 -15.58 14.53
C VAL A 512 10.28 -15.33 15.22
N ASP A 513 10.20 -15.66 16.51
CA ASP A 513 9.03 -15.31 17.32
C ASP A 513 9.09 -13.84 17.73
N VAL A 514 8.12 -13.06 17.26
CA VAL A 514 8.01 -11.61 17.49
C VAL A 514 6.75 -11.28 18.26
N TRP A 515 6.75 -10.13 18.93
CA TRP A 515 5.54 -9.55 19.51
C TRP A 515 4.55 -9.15 18.41
N TRP A 516 3.28 -9.48 18.61
CA TRP A 516 2.16 -9.05 17.76
C TRP A 516 1.39 -7.95 18.46
N PRO A 517 0.55 -7.18 17.74
CA PRO A 517 -0.45 -6.37 18.41
C PRO A 517 -1.33 -7.26 19.29
N ASN A 518 -1.54 -6.88 20.56
CA ASN A 518 -2.34 -7.66 21.53
C ASN A 518 -3.73 -8.02 20.97
N GLN A 519 -4.31 -7.10 20.19
CA GLN A 519 -5.61 -7.23 19.53
C GLN A 519 -5.63 -8.32 18.45
N PHE A 520 -4.47 -8.70 17.91
CA PHE A 520 -4.33 -9.71 16.84
C PHE A 520 -3.83 -11.07 17.34
N MET A 521 -3.66 -11.24 18.66
CA MET A 521 -3.10 -12.47 19.23
C MET A 521 -3.90 -13.73 18.83
N THR A 522 -5.22 -13.65 18.70
CA THR A 522 -6.06 -14.78 18.25
C THR A 522 -5.73 -15.23 16.83
N VAL A 523 -5.28 -14.32 15.96
CA VAL A 523 -4.82 -14.61 14.60
C VAL A 523 -3.38 -15.11 14.60
N ALA A 524 -2.51 -14.52 15.43
CA ALA A 524 -1.12 -14.95 15.58
C ALA A 524 -1.02 -16.45 15.93
N THR A 525 -1.86 -16.93 16.86
CA THR A 525 -1.88 -18.34 17.28
C THR A 525 -2.30 -19.29 16.15
N GLN A 526 -3.14 -18.84 15.20
CA GLN A 526 -3.56 -19.65 14.05
C GLN A 526 -2.47 -19.79 12.99
N LEU A 527 -1.58 -18.79 12.85
CA LEU A 527 -0.47 -18.79 11.90
C LEU A 527 0.79 -19.47 12.44
N GLN A 528 1.08 -19.32 13.73
CA GLN A 528 2.20 -19.99 14.39
C GLN A 528 1.93 -21.49 14.64
N PHE A 529 0.65 -21.88 14.73
CA PHE A 529 0.24 -23.28 14.90
C PHE A 529 -0.99 -23.59 14.02
N PRO A 530 -0.82 -24.05 12.76
CA PRO A 530 -1.94 -24.39 11.87
C PRO A 530 -2.89 -25.48 12.41
N SER A 531 -2.52 -26.15 13.50
CA SER A 531 -3.18 -27.32 14.07
C SER A 531 -3.66 -27.18 15.52
N TYR A 532 -3.75 -25.97 16.10
CA TYR A 532 -4.29 -25.79 17.46
C TYR A 532 -5.78 -25.36 17.48
N PRO A 533 -6.74 -26.26 17.72
CA PRO A 533 -8.12 -25.91 18.05
C PRO A 533 -8.20 -25.54 19.54
N ALA A 534 -7.56 -24.43 19.94
CA ALA A 534 -7.41 -24.08 21.36
C ALA A 534 -8.68 -23.52 22.02
N PHE A 535 -9.78 -23.28 21.29
CA PHE A 535 -11.07 -22.88 21.87
C PHE A 535 -12.15 -23.98 21.88
N ALA A 536 -11.86 -25.15 21.33
CA ALA A 536 -12.84 -26.26 21.30
C ALA A 536 -12.80 -27.16 22.55
N LYS A 537 -11.73 -27.14 23.34
CA LYS A 537 -11.53 -28.10 24.46
C LYS A 537 -12.05 -27.66 25.82
N LEU A 538 -12.39 -26.39 26.06
CA LEU A 538 -12.92 -25.94 27.36
C LEU A 538 -14.42 -26.17 27.56
N ARG A 539 -15.15 -26.68 26.55
CA ARG A 539 -16.62 -26.88 26.65
C ARG A 539 -17.05 -28.32 26.98
N LEU A 540 -16.10 -29.25 27.16
CA LEU A 540 -16.38 -30.69 27.29
C LEU A 540 -16.20 -31.29 28.70
N LEU A 541 -16.05 -30.45 29.73
CA LEU A 541 -16.03 -30.92 31.12
C LEU A 541 -17.36 -30.64 31.84
N ARG A 542 -18.39 -31.43 31.50
CA ARG A 542 -19.52 -31.80 32.39
C ARG A 542 -20.10 -33.17 31.98
N PRO A 543 -20.72 -33.91 32.93
CA PRO A 543 -20.50 -35.35 33.06
C PRO A 543 -21.27 -36.22 32.07
N ARG A 544 -20.61 -37.34 31.72
CA ARG A 544 -21.18 -38.60 31.22
C ARG A 544 -22.58 -38.86 31.78
N LEU A 545 -23.59 -38.87 30.92
CA LEU A 545 -24.75 -39.77 31.05
C LEU A 545 -25.37 -39.94 29.66
N LEU A 546 -25.63 -41.22 29.33
CA LEU A 546 -26.29 -41.78 28.15
C LEU A 546 -25.40 -41.95 26.90
N GLY A 547 -25.22 -43.22 26.56
CA GLY A 547 -24.32 -43.72 25.54
C GLY A 547 -24.89 -43.71 24.13
N GLY A 548 -24.05 -44.14 23.19
CA GLY A 548 -24.45 -44.31 21.80
C GLY A 548 -23.30 -43.97 20.86
N TRP A 549 -22.74 -45.01 20.26
CA TRP A 549 -21.69 -45.00 19.23
C TRP A 549 -22.01 -44.10 18.03
N LEU A 550 -21.03 -43.38 17.48
CA LEU A 550 -20.72 -43.34 16.03
C LEU A 550 -19.46 -42.49 15.71
N PRO A 551 -18.56 -42.91 14.79
CA PRO A 551 -17.36 -42.14 14.43
C PRO A 551 -17.62 -41.05 13.37
N SER A 552 -16.87 -39.97 13.53
CA SER A 552 -16.60 -38.82 12.66
C SER A 552 -16.63 -39.02 11.13
N TYR A 553 -17.50 -38.27 10.45
CA TYR A 553 -17.43 -37.88 9.03
C TYR A 553 -18.00 -36.45 8.86
N GLN A 554 -17.22 -35.40 9.15
CA GLN A 554 -17.69 -34.00 8.98
C GLN A 554 -16.86 -33.14 8.00
N GLY A 555 -15.72 -33.61 7.48
CA GLY A 555 -14.92 -32.83 6.52
C GLY A 555 -15.45 -32.84 5.08
N MET A 556 -16.12 -33.92 4.67
CA MET A 556 -16.47 -34.14 3.26
C MET A 556 -17.84 -33.56 2.86
N HIS A 557 -18.75 -33.37 3.83
CA HIS A 557 -20.07 -32.79 3.56
C HIS A 557 -20.01 -31.29 3.25
N TYR A 558 -19.13 -30.52 3.90
CA TYR A 558 -19.12 -29.06 3.75
C TYR A 558 -18.77 -28.59 2.32
N HIS A 559 -17.85 -29.28 1.65
CA HIS A 559 -17.50 -28.97 0.25
C HIS A 559 -18.55 -29.47 -0.74
N MET A 560 -19.17 -30.62 -0.48
CA MET A 560 -20.18 -31.19 -1.36
C MET A 560 -21.49 -30.37 -1.34
N THR A 561 -21.93 -29.91 -0.16
CA THR A 561 -23.14 -29.08 -0.03
C THR A 561 -22.97 -27.71 -0.68
N ARG A 562 -21.78 -27.08 -0.60
CA ARG A 562 -21.49 -25.80 -1.28
C ARG A 562 -21.41 -25.94 -2.79
N TYR A 563 -20.89 -27.05 -3.30
CA TYR A 563 -20.79 -27.29 -4.74
C TYR A 563 -22.17 -27.59 -5.34
N ILE A 564 -22.99 -28.41 -4.66
CA ILE A 564 -24.38 -28.68 -5.03
C ILE A 564 -25.19 -27.38 -4.99
N ALA A 565 -25.08 -26.56 -3.94
CA ALA A 565 -25.82 -25.30 -3.84
C ALA A 565 -25.47 -24.28 -4.94
N ARG A 566 -24.21 -24.23 -5.41
CA ARG A 566 -23.80 -23.35 -6.51
C ARG A 566 -24.31 -23.80 -7.88
N LEU A 567 -24.57 -25.09 -8.05
CA LEU A 567 -25.12 -25.65 -9.30
C LEU A 567 -26.66 -25.68 -9.30
N THR A 568 -27.31 -25.89 -8.15
CA THR A 568 -28.78 -25.98 -8.07
C THR A 568 -29.46 -24.63 -8.05
N ALA A 569 -28.84 -23.58 -7.48
CA ALA A 569 -29.45 -22.26 -7.39
C ALA A 569 -29.76 -21.60 -8.75
N PRO A 570 -28.87 -21.62 -9.77
CA PRO A 570 -29.18 -21.07 -11.10
C PRO A 570 -30.27 -21.87 -11.82
N LEU A 571 -30.28 -23.20 -11.67
CA LEU A 571 -31.26 -24.09 -12.27
C LEU A 571 -32.67 -23.87 -11.68
N LEU A 572 -32.77 -23.69 -10.37
CA LEU A 572 -34.03 -23.35 -9.69
C LEU A 572 -34.54 -21.97 -10.12
N PHE A 573 -33.65 -21.00 -10.34
CA PHE A 573 -34.02 -19.67 -10.84
C PHE A 573 -34.53 -19.71 -12.29
N LEU A 574 -33.90 -20.53 -13.14
CA LEU A 574 -34.34 -20.77 -14.51
C LEU A 574 -35.71 -21.48 -14.54
N PHE A 575 -35.91 -22.45 -13.66
CA PHE A 575 -37.18 -23.19 -13.54
C PHE A 575 -38.33 -22.29 -13.07
N ALA A 576 -38.07 -21.44 -12.08
CA ALA A 576 -39.03 -20.45 -11.58
C ALA A 576 -39.38 -19.38 -12.64
N SER A 577 -38.40 -18.96 -13.44
CA SER A 577 -38.60 -18.00 -14.53
C SER A 577 -39.44 -18.61 -15.67
N LEU A 578 -39.18 -19.88 -16.01
CA LEU A 578 -39.93 -20.59 -17.05
C LEU A 578 -41.38 -20.86 -16.64
N THR A 579 -41.63 -21.19 -15.36
CA THR A 579 -42.99 -21.36 -14.83
C THR A 579 -43.75 -20.04 -14.78
N LEU A 580 -43.08 -18.92 -14.48
CA LEU A 580 -43.72 -17.60 -14.55
C LEU A 580 -44.15 -17.25 -15.99
N VAL A 581 -43.28 -17.50 -16.98
CA VAL A 581 -43.59 -17.24 -18.39
C VAL A 581 -44.75 -18.11 -18.88
N LEU A 582 -44.76 -19.41 -18.52
CA LEU A 582 -45.86 -20.33 -18.87
C LEU A 582 -47.19 -19.99 -18.18
N SER A 583 -47.14 -19.47 -16.95
CA SER A 583 -48.35 -19.00 -16.24
C SER A 583 -48.93 -17.73 -16.87
N SER A 584 -48.07 -16.83 -17.35
CA SER A 584 -48.50 -15.57 -17.99
C SER A 584 -49.15 -15.78 -19.37
N THR A 585 -48.75 -16.83 -20.10
CA THR A 585 -49.37 -17.19 -21.38
C THR A 585 -50.72 -17.90 -21.21
N GLN A 586 -50.96 -18.63 -20.12
CA GLN A 586 -52.28 -19.20 -19.81
C GLN A 586 -53.30 -18.13 -19.39
N VAL A 587 -52.89 -17.10 -18.66
CA VAL A 587 -53.79 -16.02 -18.21
C VAL A 587 -54.19 -15.11 -19.38
N GLY A 588 -53.32 -14.91 -20.38
CA GLY A 588 -53.64 -14.14 -21.59
C GLY A 588 -54.69 -14.78 -22.52
N LEU A 589 -54.90 -16.11 -22.43
CA LEU A 589 -55.89 -16.84 -23.21
C LEU A 589 -57.28 -16.90 -22.55
N ALA A 590 -57.38 -16.62 -21.24
CA ALA A 590 -58.63 -16.66 -20.49
C ALA A 590 -59.37 -15.29 -20.43
N ALA A 591 -58.74 -14.21 -20.89
CA ALA A 591 -59.29 -12.86 -20.82
C ALA A 591 -59.62 -12.29 -22.21
N GLN A 592 -60.72 -12.77 -22.81
CA GLN A 592 -61.42 -12.08 -23.92
C GLN A 592 -62.93 -12.07 -23.61
N PRO A 593 -63.55 -10.90 -23.38
CA PRO A 593 -65.00 -10.79 -23.22
C PRO A 593 -65.68 -10.64 -24.59
N GLY A 594 -66.65 -11.53 -24.83
CA GLY A 594 -67.85 -11.37 -25.66
C GLY A 594 -67.79 -10.58 -26.98
N ALA A 595 -67.82 -11.32 -28.10
CA ALA A 595 -68.41 -10.84 -29.34
C ALA A 595 -69.37 -11.91 -29.90
N SER A 596 -70.64 -11.52 -30.02
CA SER A 596 -71.74 -12.25 -30.63
C SER A 596 -71.65 -12.25 -32.16
N GLY A 597 -71.93 -13.39 -32.81
CA GLY A 597 -72.29 -13.44 -34.24
C GLY A 597 -71.73 -14.65 -35.00
N ASP A 598 -72.59 -15.64 -35.22
CA ASP A 598 -72.66 -16.64 -36.30
C ASP A 598 -71.39 -17.12 -37.05
N GLY A 599 -71.22 -18.46 -37.07
CA GLY A 599 -70.55 -19.16 -38.18
C GLY A 599 -69.50 -20.19 -37.77
N LYS A 600 -69.78 -21.45 -38.12
CA LYS A 600 -69.00 -22.70 -37.91
C LYS A 600 -67.46 -22.61 -38.12
N GLY A 601 -66.70 -23.13 -37.12
CA GLY A 601 -65.33 -23.68 -37.20
C GLY A 601 -64.18 -22.65 -37.11
N PRO A 602 -63.02 -22.90 -36.42
CA PRO A 602 -62.37 -24.19 -36.15
C PRO A 602 -61.89 -24.34 -34.68
N GLN A 603 -62.63 -25.07 -33.84
CA GLN A 603 -62.18 -25.36 -32.46
C GLN A 603 -61.04 -26.41 -32.40
N ASP A 604 -60.84 -27.22 -33.45
CA ASP A 604 -59.81 -28.27 -33.44
C ASP A 604 -58.38 -27.77 -33.74
N ARG A 605 -58.20 -26.61 -34.40
CA ARG A 605 -56.84 -26.12 -34.71
C ARG A 605 -56.11 -25.56 -33.48
N TRP A 606 -56.84 -25.04 -32.49
CA TRP A 606 -56.25 -24.46 -31.28
C TRP A 606 -55.86 -25.52 -30.24
N GLN A 607 -56.59 -26.64 -30.17
CA GLN A 607 -56.23 -27.77 -29.32
C GLN A 607 -54.95 -28.47 -29.80
N VAL A 608 -54.77 -28.63 -31.11
CA VAL A 608 -53.54 -29.20 -31.71
C VAL A 608 -52.32 -28.30 -31.46
N PHE A 609 -52.46 -26.98 -31.57
CA PHE A 609 -51.37 -26.03 -31.25
C PHE A 609 -51.01 -26.03 -29.76
N SER A 610 -52.01 -26.14 -28.87
CA SER A 610 -51.74 -26.22 -27.42
C SER A 610 -50.97 -27.49 -27.06
N ASN A 611 -51.34 -28.64 -27.64
CA ASN A 611 -50.67 -29.92 -27.41
C ASN A 611 -49.27 -29.93 -28.01
N ALA A 612 -49.06 -29.38 -29.22
CA ALA A 612 -47.73 -29.27 -29.81
C ALA A 612 -46.79 -28.38 -28.98
N SER A 613 -47.28 -27.28 -28.42
CA SER A 613 -46.50 -26.41 -27.52
C SER A 613 -46.15 -27.09 -26.19
N LEU A 614 -47.05 -27.94 -25.68
CA LEU A 614 -46.83 -28.72 -24.47
C LEU A 614 -45.77 -29.80 -24.71
N TRP A 615 -45.86 -30.54 -25.82
CA TRP A 615 -44.88 -31.56 -26.21
C TRP A 615 -43.51 -30.97 -26.53
N PHE A 616 -43.45 -29.78 -27.16
CA PHE A 616 -42.20 -29.06 -27.38
C PHE A 616 -41.55 -28.63 -26.05
N SER A 617 -42.35 -28.11 -25.11
CA SER A 617 -41.87 -27.72 -23.77
C SER A 617 -41.36 -28.94 -22.98
N VAL A 618 -42.07 -30.07 -23.04
CA VAL A 618 -41.63 -31.32 -22.41
C VAL A 618 -40.33 -31.84 -23.05
N ALA A 619 -40.21 -31.79 -24.38
CA ALA A 619 -38.98 -32.22 -25.07
C ALA A 619 -37.77 -31.34 -24.71
N VAL A 620 -37.95 -30.02 -24.58
CA VAL A 620 -36.89 -29.10 -24.14
C VAL A 620 -36.48 -29.38 -22.69
N ILE A 621 -37.45 -29.63 -21.79
CA ILE A 621 -37.16 -29.97 -20.39
C ILE A 621 -36.41 -31.30 -20.27
N VAL A 622 -36.83 -32.33 -21.02
CA VAL A 622 -36.15 -33.63 -21.05
C VAL A 622 -34.73 -33.48 -21.61
N GLY A 623 -34.53 -32.66 -22.65
CA GLY A 623 -33.21 -32.36 -23.21
C GLY A 623 -32.27 -31.66 -22.21
N ILE A 624 -32.78 -30.69 -21.46
CA ILE A 624 -32.02 -29.98 -20.41
C ILE A 624 -31.65 -30.94 -19.26
N LEU A 625 -32.57 -31.80 -18.85
CA LEU A 625 -32.31 -32.80 -17.80
C LEU A 625 -31.29 -33.85 -18.25
N ALA A 626 -31.32 -34.28 -19.52
CA ALA A 626 -30.32 -35.18 -20.09
C ALA A 626 -28.92 -34.55 -20.15
N LEU A 627 -28.82 -33.28 -20.54
CA LEU A 627 -27.57 -32.51 -20.53
C LEU A 627 -27.02 -32.31 -19.11
N ALA A 628 -27.88 -32.02 -18.14
CA ALA A 628 -27.50 -31.93 -16.74
C ALA A 628 -26.99 -33.28 -16.20
N GLY A 629 -27.65 -34.38 -16.56
CA GLY A 629 -27.20 -35.75 -16.23
C GLY A 629 -25.83 -36.08 -16.80
N LEU A 630 -25.58 -35.72 -18.07
CA LEU A 630 -24.27 -35.90 -18.72
C LEU A 630 -23.16 -35.06 -18.06
N MET A 631 -23.46 -33.82 -17.65
CA MET A 631 -22.48 -32.98 -16.93
C MET A 631 -22.15 -33.54 -15.54
N VAL A 632 -23.14 -34.09 -14.83
CA VAL A 632 -22.93 -34.75 -13.53
C VAL A 632 -22.09 -36.01 -13.70
N LEU A 633 -22.40 -36.86 -14.70
CA LEU A 633 -21.62 -38.06 -15.00
C LEU A 633 -20.17 -37.73 -15.41
N GLY A 634 -19.97 -36.69 -16.24
CA GLY A 634 -18.64 -36.20 -16.61
C GLY A 634 -17.84 -35.67 -15.41
N SER A 635 -18.50 -34.99 -14.48
CA SER A 635 -17.88 -34.49 -13.25
C SER A 635 -17.48 -35.62 -12.30
N ILE A 636 -18.32 -36.67 -12.19
CA ILE A 636 -18.02 -37.88 -11.42
C ILE A 636 -16.83 -38.63 -12.05
N ALA A 637 -16.84 -38.81 -13.38
CA ALA A 637 -15.74 -39.45 -14.10
C ALA A 637 -14.41 -38.69 -13.93
N PHE A 638 -14.44 -37.36 -13.97
CA PHE A 638 -13.28 -36.50 -13.71
C PHE A 638 -12.75 -36.64 -12.28
N LEU A 639 -13.66 -36.70 -11.29
CA LEU A 639 -13.28 -36.90 -9.89
C LEU A 639 -12.67 -38.28 -9.64
N VAL A 640 -13.27 -39.33 -10.20
CA VAL A 640 -12.76 -40.71 -10.12
C VAL A 640 -11.37 -40.81 -10.75
N ASN A 641 -11.17 -40.21 -11.93
CA ASN A 641 -9.88 -40.20 -12.61
C ASN A 641 -8.81 -39.45 -11.80
N ARG A 642 -9.16 -38.30 -11.20
CA ARG A 642 -8.24 -37.53 -10.33
C ARG A 642 -7.89 -38.26 -9.04
N THR A 643 -8.82 -39.05 -8.49
CA THR A 643 -8.60 -39.85 -7.28
C THR A 643 -7.72 -41.07 -7.57
N ILE A 644 -7.85 -41.69 -8.75
CA ILE A 644 -6.98 -42.79 -9.22
C ILE A 644 -5.56 -42.29 -9.52
N VAL A 645 -5.40 -41.09 -10.07
CA VAL A 645 -4.08 -40.49 -10.33
C VAL A 645 -3.36 -40.11 -9.02
N ASN A 646 -4.08 -39.56 -8.03
CA ASN A 646 -3.49 -39.20 -6.73
C ASN A 646 -3.17 -40.41 -5.83
N THR A 647 -3.86 -41.53 -5.97
CA THR A 647 -3.57 -42.76 -5.19
C THR A 647 -2.39 -43.56 -5.74
N LYS A 648 -2.00 -43.36 -7.01
CA LYS A 648 -0.75 -43.94 -7.57
C LYS A 648 0.52 -43.16 -7.21
N ALA A 649 0.41 -41.92 -6.74
CA ALA A 649 1.56 -41.07 -6.41
C ALA A 649 2.13 -41.30 -4.98
N HIS A 650 1.50 -42.14 -4.15
CA HIS A 650 1.96 -42.43 -2.79
C HIS A 650 2.02 -43.94 -2.50
N ARG A 651 3.13 -44.57 -2.92
CA ARG A 651 3.71 -45.74 -2.23
C ARG A 651 5.24 -45.69 -2.27
N PRO A 652 5.96 -45.81 -1.12
CA PRO A 652 7.41 -45.96 -1.08
C PRO A 652 7.82 -47.39 -1.45
N GLY A 653 8.95 -47.52 -2.15
CA GLY A 653 9.24 -48.66 -3.03
C GLY A 653 9.88 -49.92 -2.44
N TYR A 654 10.00 -50.93 -3.32
CA TYR A 654 10.92 -52.07 -3.22
C TYR A 654 11.20 -52.64 -4.64
N GLY A 655 12.49 -52.84 -4.96
CA GLY A 655 12.98 -54.05 -5.66
C GLY A 655 12.90 -54.21 -7.19
N LYS A 656 14.02 -53.90 -7.87
CA LYS A 656 14.71 -54.62 -8.99
C LYS A 656 13.92 -55.43 -10.06
N ARG A 657 14.27 -55.12 -11.33
CA ARG A 657 14.35 -55.97 -12.57
C ARG A 657 13.01 -56.54 -13.08
N ARG A 658 12.59 -56.42 -14.34
CA ARG A 658 13.23 -56.90 -15.60
C ARG A 658 12.56 -56.29 -16.84
N ARG A 659 13.33 -56.29 -17.93
CA ARG A 659 13.07 -55.90 -19.32
C ARG A 659 12.08 -56.88 -20.00
N TRP A 660 11.08 -56.37 -20.74
CA TRP A 660 10.45 -57.09 -21.87
C TRP A 660 10.11 -56.08 -22.99
N THR A 661 10.69 -56.34 -24.16
CA THR A 661 10.45 -55.69 -25.45
C THR A 661 9.58 -56.59 -26.35
N TRP A 662 9.04 -55.99 -27.42
CA TRP A 662 8.36 -56.52 -28.63
C TRP A 662 6.82 -56.40 -28.60
N ARG A 663 6.23 -55.48 -29.42
CA ARG A 663 5.71 -55.64 -30.82
C ARG A 663 4.52 -56.61 -30.86
N VAL A 664 3.38 -56.41 -31.54
CA VAL A 664 2.83 -55.54 -32.60
C VAL A 664 1.30 -55.80 -32.53
N ASP A 665 0.41 -54.84 -32.83
CA ASP A 665 -0.49 -54.98 -34.00
C ASP A 665 -1.28 -53.70 -34.30
N GLU A 666 -1.30 -53.41 -35.59
CA GLU A 666 -1.92 -52.31 -36.28
C GLU A 666 -3.23 -52.84 -36.86
N LYS A 667 -4.32 -52.84 -36.07
CA LYS A 667 -5.68 -53.08 -36.58
C LYS A 667 -6.76 -52.70 -35.56
N SER A 668 -7.17 -51.43 -35.60
CA SER A 668 -8.58 -50.98 -35.49
C SER A 668 -8.61 -49.46 -35.41
N ARG A 669 -8.56 -48.84 -36.60
CA ARG A 669 -9.36 -47.64 -36.88
C ARG A 669 -10.82 -48.11 -36.92
N GLU A 670 -11.62 -47.66 -35.96
CA GLU A 670 -13.02 -47.23 -36.11
C GLU A 670 -13.45 -46.46 -34.85
#